data_AF-A0A4R4LP82-F1
#
_entry.id   AF-A0A4R4LP82-F1
#
_cell.length_a   1.000
_cell.length_b   1.000
_cell.length_c   1.000
_cell.angle_alpha   90.00
_cell.angle_beta   90.00
_cell.angle_gamma   90.00
#
_symmetry.space_group_name_H-M   'P 1'
#
loop_
_entity.id
_entity.type
_entity.pdbx_description
1 polymer ?
#
loop_
_entity_poly.entity_id
_entity_poly.type
_entity_poly.pdbx_seq_one_letter_code
_entity_poly.pdbx_strand_id
1 'polypeptide(L)'
;MMTVIACHQPDTLWFRGTHRSFGPAESEPPAFTVVNEPGTTTGRVSMGLRQIIGASAAASIIWAAPGAAAGAPLPDRLPGAAVVTSVDDPPDVEVPSDPAELPPPPEASILEKEQAGLIVNMPASSWEEYAKNDYQFTIELWRRAVFDTEVRAGAELAIGTYDPETHRCDACTTFVRTNIYAANDRDIRQETRDRTAAFEARYRRQAVADIVDYTFPDASAVGSGDRNFAFNIWEHLRATKPWATRSIAAAAAAVTATPDARVEFLTSFGAAYFYPDQADHLADIYAGDQEKKAEAERRAKRKYAGIAVGISFGQPGNEDESWYLVSDSVFLDRLYTRIENDPFYTLCSHAIAIVLYDEGPTQWREFINKGIHDVAAQDEERRRVERYEKMRAVVTAIRDDAERQGFKNRAIAANAALATGKLSALITFEQTYDRLPPDSSDLTAFYDNGTAASTLWVFGHVGRKTGTARRVWSAPAGWRALNAQPVNGEFDGKAGQDSAVLYKVGNFNYRLEVFGNVDAFTGAPRTVWELKPATSTTGHTLQTPVATDVNGDGRTDIVVYGTDAAKKPVLITLYGEAGGAFRQTTATAPAALVTGRAVAGDVNGDRKGDLVTFVQHATKGAQMWLALGADTGLGTPVERWSSTSVKLAEAGTPVMGDFDRDNRAEVAMFRKKSATTVAVWLHDSIASGTVSFAEKWTSPSGWTFDALFPVATDVNGDARTDLALMRRDDVAKASVWAVRAKSGGFDPAVQPWTSAKGTWRMANTRLSR
;
A
#
# COMPACT_ATOMS: atom_id res chain seq x y z
N MET A 1 26.90 18.67 30.08
CA MET A 1 28.27 18.34 29.59
C MET A 1 28.24 18.41 28.07
N MET A 2 29.34 18.82 27.45
CA MET A 2 29.42 19.10 26.02
C MET A 2 30.58 18.31 25.43
N THR A 3 30.31 17.54 24.37
CA THR A 3 31.33 16.96 23.48
C THR A 3 30.84 17.18 22.06
N VAL A 4 31.66 17.84 21.24
CA VAL A 4 31.34 18.24 19.86
C VAL A 4 32.59 18.02 19.00
N ILE A 5 32.38 17.66 17.73
CA ILE A 5 33.15 17.94 16.50
C ILE A 5 32.67 16.88 15.49
N ALA A 6 31.85 17.19 14.47
CA ALA A 6 31.98 18.16 13.35
C ALA A 6 32.80 17.61 12.17
N CYS A 7 32.45 18.04 10.95
CA CYS A 7 32.89 17.43 9.68
C CYS A 7 33.06 18.51 8.59
N HIS A 8 34.21 18.54 7.89
CA HIS A 8 34.36 18.86 6.46
C HIS A 8 35.81 18.64 5.95
N GLN A 9 35.99 18.68 4.62
CA GLN A 9 37.24 18.50 3.84
C GLN A 9 37.92 19.87 3.51
N PRO A 10 39.05 19.95 2.77
CA PRO A 10 40.27 19.11 2.73
C PRO A 10 41.62 19.90 2.85
N ASP A 11 42.73 19.14 2.90
CA ASP A 11 44.08 19.42 2.38
C ASP A 11 45.00 20.60 2.87
N THR A 12 45.93 20.19 3.75
CA THR A 12 47.39 20.52 3.83
C THR A 12 47.99 21.81 4.46
N LEU A 13 49.09 21.55 5.20
CA LEU A 13 50.29 22.40 5.48
C LEU A 13 50.27 23.51 6.58
N TRP A 14 50.27 23.04 7.84
CA TRP A 14 51.20 23.37 8.96
C TRP A 14 51.56 24.81 9.42
N PHE A 15 51.55 24.95 10.77
CA PHE A 15 52.30 25.86 11.68
C PHE A 15 51.81 27.28 12.07
N ARG A 16 51.13 27.32 13.24
CA ARG A 16 51.21 28.28 14.39
C ARG A 16 51.26 29.82 14.15
N GLY A 17 50.26 30.56 14.70
CA GLY A 17 50.33 32.03 14.82
C GLY A 17 49.21 32.77 15.60
N THR A 18 49.03 32.50 16.90
CA THR A 18 48.44 33.37 17.96
C THR A 18 47.29 34.39 17.69
N HIS A 19 46.10 34.13 18.29
CA HIS A 19 45.28 35.05 19.11
C HIS A 19 44.71 36.41 18.58
N ARG A 20 43.37 36.52 18.33
CA ARG A 20 42.33 37.13 19.23
C ARG A 20 40.94 37.42 18.60
N SER A 21 39.90 36.79 19.17
CA SER A 21 38.52 37.25 19.48
C SER A 21 37.85 38.45 18.76
N PHE A 22 36.61 38.27 18.27
CA PHE A 22 35.35 38.65 18.97
C PHE A 22 34.10 37.94 18.38
N GLY A 23 32.89 38.14 18.94
CA GLY A 23 31.72 37.22 18.81
C GLY A 23 30.46 37.72 18.04
N PRO A 24 29.35 36.92 18.03
CA PRO A 24 28.30 36.95 16.98
C PRO A 24 26.85 37.29 17.45
N ALA A 25 25.85 37.05 16.58
CA ALA A 25 24.40 37.10 16.83
C ALA A 25 23.64 35.96 16.08
N GLU A 26 22.36 35.72 16.38
CA GLU A 26 21.62 34.45 16.13
C GLU A 26 20.32 34.59 15.29
N SER A 27 19.83 33.48 14.68
CA SER A 27 18.40 33.24 14.34
C SER A 27 18.13 31.80 13.82
N GLU A 28 16.96 31.20 14.12
CA GLU A 28 16.52 29.86 13.66
C GLU A 28 15.18 29.87 12.85
N PRO A 29 14.80 28.78 12.13
CA PRO A 29 13.61 28.73 11.25
C PRO A 29 12.56 27.61 11.64
N PRO A 30 11.75 26.94 10.76
CA PRO A 30 10.28 26.94 10.92
C PRO A 30 9.56 25.55 10.83
N ALA A 31 8.21 25.55 10.72
CA ALA A 31 7.39 24.34 10.45
C ALA A 31 6.11 24.65 9.62
N PHE A 32 5.55 23.63 8.94
CA PHE A 32 4.30 23.69 8.13
C PHE A 32 3.55 22.34 8.14
N THR A 33 2.26 22.33 7.77
CA THR A 33 1.37 21.14 7.75
C THR A 33 0.42 21.14 6.53
N VAL A 34 -0.17 19.98 6.21
CA VAL A 34 -1.01 19.73 5.00
C VAL A 34 -2.32 19.00 5.37
N VAL A 35 -3.40 19.24 4.59
CA VAL A 35 -4.73 18.61 4.72
C VAL A 35 -5.24 18.19 3.33
N ASN A 36 -6.08 17.14 3.23
CA ASN A 36 -6.63 16.55 2.00
C ASN A 36 -8.17 16.53 1.99
N GLU A 37 -8.82 16.67 0.82
CA GLU A 37 -10.22 16.27 0.57
C GLU A 37 -10.44 15.72 -0.87
N PRO A 38 -11.53 14.96 -1.18
CA PRO A 38 -11.72 14.25 -2.46
C PRO A 38 -13.05 14.52 -3.23
N GLY A 39 -13.12 14.24 -4.54
CA GLY A 39 -14.40 13.85 -5.20
C GLY A 39 -14.73 14.30 -6.66
N THR A 40 -14.64 13.34 -7.60
CA THR A 40 -15.61 13.02 -8.70
C THR A 40 -16.13 14.05 -9.77
N THR A 41 -15.79 13.72 -11.03
CA THR A 41 -16.65 13.61 -12.27
C THR A 41 -17.07 14.78 -13.20
N THR A 42 -16.84 14.53 -14.52
CA THR A 42 -17.63 14.88 -15.74
C THR A 42 -17.80 16.32 -16.28
N GLY A 43 -17.06 16.66 -17.35
CA GLY A 43 -17.61 16.61 -18.73
C GLY A 43 -17.86 17.89 -19.56
N ARG A 44 -17.34 17.89 -20.82
CA ARG A 44 -17.67 18.77 -22.01
C ARG A 44 -17.11 20.22 -22.01
N VAL A 45 -16.22 20.61 -22.96
CA VAL A 45 -16.39 21.03 -24.39
C VAL A 45 -16.80 22.51 -24.55
N SER A 46 -16.25 23.35 -25.46
CA SER A 46 -14.95 23.44 -26.18
C SER A 46 -14.86 24.80 -26.93
N MET A 47 -13.65 25.26 -27.33
CA MET A 47 -13.30 26.19 -28.44
C MET A 47 -11.83 26.65 -28.28
N GLY A 48 -10.97 26.83 -29.30
CA GLY A 48 -10.99 26.48 -30.73
C GLY A 48 -9.59 25.99 -31.17
N LEU A 49 -9.41 25.17 -32.22
CA LEU A 49 -9.29 25.56 -33.64
C LEU A 49 -8.14 26.58 -33.90
N ARG A 50 -7.15 26.34 -34.79
CA ARG A 50 -7.03 25.45 -35.99
C ARG A 50 -5.58 24.88 -36.14
N GLN A 51 -5.39 23.58 -36.42
CA GLN A 51 -5.14 22.91 -37.75
C GLN A 51 -3.72 23.14 -38.34
N ILE A 52 -3.10 22.32 -39.22
CA ILE A 52 -3.46 21.14 -40.07
C ILE A 52 -2.13 20.39 -40.40
N ILE A 53 -1.98 19.13 -40.86
CA ILE A 53 -2.63 17.80 -40.68
C ILE A 53 -1.58 16.73 -41.11
N GLY A 54 -1.42 15.61 -40.40
CA GLY A 54 -1.71 14.27 -40.96
C GLY A 54 -0.46 13.40 -41.24
N ALA A 55 -0.54 12.05 -41.30
CA ALA A 55 -1.66 11.17 -41.01
C ALA A 55 -1.26 9.70 -40.72
N SER A 56 -2.05 9.01 -39.88
CA SER A 56 -2.41 7.57 -39.93
C SER A 56 -1.35 6.44 -39.71
N ALA A 57 -1.70 5.26 -39.16
CA ALA A 57 -2.84 4.82 -38.34
C ALA A 57 -2.64 3.38 -37.77
N ALA A 58 -3.30 3.07 -36.64
CA ALA A 58 -3.89 1.77 -36.23
C ALA A 58 -3.05 0.45 -36.23
N ALA A 59 -3.58 -0.73 -35.83
CA ALA A 59 -4.20 -1.13 -34.55
C ALA A 59 -4.36 -2.69 -34.48
N SER A 60 -4.49 -3.25 -33.27
CA SER A 60 -5.27 -4.45 -32.90
C SER A 60 -5.15 -5.82 -33.63
N ILE A 61 -4.53 -6.80 -32.95
CA ILE A 61 -5.20 -8.01 -32.37
C ILE A 61 -5.90 -9.05 -33.31
N ILE A 62 -5.22 -10.21 -33.47
CA ILE A 62 -5.67 -11.63 -33.26
C ILE A 62 -6.50 -12.44 -34.33
N TRP A 63 -6.17 -13.75 -34.39
CA TRP A 63 -6.85 -14.97 -34.97
C TRP A 63 -7.10 -15.09 -36.50
N ALA A 64 -6.36 -16.02 -37.16
CA ALA A 64 -6.87 -17.15 -38.00
C ALA A 64 -5.73 -17.80 -38.84
N ALA A 65 -5.95 -19.01 -39.35
CA ALA A 65 -5.04 -19.80 -40.22
C ALA A 65 -5.86 -20.65 -41.22
N PRO A 66 -5.26 -21.58 -42.00
CA PRO A 66 -4.20 -21.44 -43.00
C PRO A 66 -4.72 -21.74 -44.44
N GLY A 67 -4.00 -21.35 -45.51
CA GLY A 67 -4.44 -21.64 -46.89
C GLY A 67 -3.35 -21.50 -47.96
N ALA A 68 -3.23 -22.51 -48.83
CA ALA A 68 -2.15 -22.76 -49.77
C ALA A 68 -2.06 -21.87 -51.04
N ALA A 69 -0.90 -22.01 -51.71
CA ALA A 69 -0.68 -22.04 -53.17
C ALA A 69 -0.20 -20.79 -53.95
N ALA A 70 0.97 -20.98 -54.58
CA ALA A 70 1.43 -20.49 -55.90
C ALA A 70 1.63 -18.98 -56.16
N GLY A 71 2.68 -18.66 -56.94
CA GLY A 71 2.89 -17.36 -57.58
C GLY A 71 4.18 -16.64 -57.18
N ALA A 72 5.23 -16.78 -58.00
CA ALA A 72 6.41 -15.90 -58.05
C ALA A 72 6.60 -15.45 -59.52
N PRO A 73 7.45 -14.45 -59.87
CA PRO A 73 8.34 -13.62 -59.04
C PRO A 73 8.17 -12.10 -59.33
N LEU A 74 9.30 -11.34 -59.42
CA LEU A 74 9.46 -9.90 -59.76
C LEU A 74 9.33 -8.95 -58.54
N PRO A 75 10.12 -7.84 -58.44
CA PRO A 75 10.24 -6.79 -59.46
C PRO A 75 11.65 -6.56 -60.07
N ASP A 76 11.67 -5.74 -61.13
CA ASP A 76 12.79 -5.50 -62.05
C ASP A 76 13.97 -4.66 -61.52
N ARG A 77 15.11 -4.77 -62.22
CA ARG A 77 16.07 -3.67 -62.38
C ARG A 77 16.03 -3.17 -63.83
N LEU A 78 16.13 -1.86 -64.00
CA LEU A 78 16.11 -1.17 -65.30
C LEU A 78 17.29 -1.61 -66.19
N PRO A 79 17.07 -2.02 -67.45
CA PRO A 79 18.13 -2.21 -68.43
C PRO A 79 18.55 -0.88 -69.08
N GLY A 80 19.82 -0.78 -69.50
CA GLY A 80 20.32 0.38 -70.24
C GLY A 80 20.17 0.26 -71.76
N ALA A 81 20.16 1.40 -72.44
CA ALA A 81 20.59 1.50 -73.84
C ALA A 81 22.15 1.41 -73.90
N ALA A 82 22.81 1.14 -75.02
CA ALA A 82 22.39 1.18 -76.43
C ALA A 82 23.14 0.09 -77.25
N VAL A 83 22.49 -0.57 -78.22
CA VAL A 83 22.59 -0.32 -79.69
C VAL A 83 23.74 -1.04 -80.43
N VAL A 84 23.33 -2.07 -81.18
CA VAL A 84 23.67 -2.47 -82.57
C VAL A 84 25.12 -2.84 -82.98
N THR A 85 25.19 -3.90 -83.78
CA THR A 85 26.35 -4.49 -84.47
C THR A 85 26.43 -4.11 -85.96
N SER A 86 27.63 -3.79 -86.45
CA SER A 86 28.08 -3.98 -87.86
C SER A 86 29.61 -3.77 -87.89
N VAL A 87 30.46 -4.71 -88.32
CA VAL A 87 30.64 -5.25 -89.69
C VAL A 87 31.20 -4.20 -90.64
N ASP A 88 32.52 -4.27 -90.90
CA ASP A 88 33.07 -4.79 -92.17
C ASP A 88 34.61 -5.00 -92.04
N ASP A 89 35.13 -6.01 -92.74
CA ASP A 89 36.58 -6.27 -92.93
C ASP A 89 37.04 -5.66 -94.28
N PRO A 90 38.35 -5.50 -94.55
CA PRO A 90 38.83 -4.55 -95.57
C PRO A 90 38.65 -5.02 -97.02
N PRO A 91 38.49 -4.09 -97.98
CA PRO A 91 38.70 -4.37 -99.39
C PRO A 91 40.19 -4.39 -99.72
N ASP A 92 40.72 -5.55 -100.07
CA ASP A 92 41.98 -5.65 -100.82
C ASP A 92 41.87 -4.88 -102.15
N VAL A 93 42.95 -4.21 -102.53
CA VAL A 93 43.08 -3.53 -103.84
C VAL A 93 44.28 -4.12 -104.57
N GLU A 94 44.08 -5.26 -105.23
CA GLU A 94 44.99 -5.72 -106.26
C GLU A 94 44.86 -4.82 -107.52
N VAL A 95 45.97 -4.23 -107.95
CA VAL A 95 46.13 -3.67 -109.31
C VAL A 95 47.49 -4.15 -109.86
N PRO A 96 47.56 -4.75 -111.07
CA PRO A 96 48.69 -5.62 -111.40
C PRO A 96 49.71 -5.05 -112.41
N SER A 97 50.90 -5.67 -112.38
CA SER A 97 51.83 -5.92 -113.50
C SER A 97 52.37 -4.78 -114.39
N ASP A 98 53.71 -4.82 -114.55
CA ASP A 98 54.57 -4.19 -115.56
C ASP A 98 55.02 -2.71 -115.29
N PRO A 99 56.32 -2.46 -115.03
CA PRO A 99 56.81 -1.14 -114.59
C PRO A 99 57.11 -0.18 -115.75
N ALA A 100 56.07 0.49 -116.26
CA ALA A 100 56.20 1.60 -117.20
C ALA A 100 56.29 2.96 -116.49
N GLU A 101 57.49 3.31 -116.01
CA GLU A 101 58.00 4.66 -115.70
C GLU A 101 56.99 5.73 -115.20
N LEU A 102 56.79 5.79 -113.87
CA LEU A 102 56.14 6.91 -113.18
C LEU A 102 57.15 7.68 -112.31
N PRO A 103 57.05 9.02 -112.20
CA PRO A 103 58.00 9.84 -111.45
C PRO A 103 57.90 9.65 -109.93
N PRO A 104 59.00 9.86 -109.17
CA PRO A 104 59.03 9.60 -107.73
C PRO A 104 58.18 10.60 -106.92
N PRO A 105 57.67 10.18 -105.74
CA PRO A 105 56.95 11.06 -104.83
C PRO A 105 57.87 12.13 -104.21
N PRO A 106 57.36 13.34 -103.94
CA PRO A 106 58.12 14.37 -103.21
C PRO A 106 58.20 14.06 -101.71
N GLU A 107 59.24 14.61 -101.09
CA GLU A 107 59.52 14.58 -99.64
C GLU A 107 58.31 14.99 -98.76
N ALA A 108 58.37 14.65 -97.48
CA ALA A 108 57.51 15.22 -96.46
C ALA A 108 57.68 16.75 -96.43
N SER A 109 56.57 17.46 -96.51
CA SER A 109 56.55 18.92 -96.48
C SER A 109 56.99 19.44 -95.10
N ILE A 110 57.43 20.69 -95.06
CA ILE A 110 57.88 21.34 -93.80
C ILE A 110 56.78 21.28 -92.73
N LEU A 111 55.51 21.41 -93.11
CA LEU A 111 54.37 21.31 -92.17
C LEU A 111 54.20 19.89 -91.59
N GLU A 112 54.38 18.85 -92.40
CA GLU A 112 54.33 17.45 -91.94
C GLU A 112 55.52 17.13 -91.02
N LYS A 113 56.70 17.70 -91.32
CA LYS A 113 57.90 17.63 -90.48
C LYS A 113 57.71 18.38 -89.15
N GLU A 114 57.14 19.58 -89.15
CA GLU A 114 56.79 20.33 -87.94
C GLU A 114 55.84 19.53 -87.04
N GLN A 115 54.78 18.95 -87.59
CA GLN A 115 53.82 18.13 -86.85
C GLN A 115 54.46 16.87 -86.24
N ALA A 116 55.30 16.15 -86.98
CA ALA A 116 56.04 15.00 -86.47
C ALA A 116 57.05 15.42 -85.38
N GLY A 117 57.69 16.58 -85.53
CA GLY A 117 58.63 17.14 -84.57
C GLY A 117 58.01 17.40 -83.19
N LEU A 118 56.72 17.78 -83.12
CA LEU A 118 56.04 18.03 -81.85
C LEU A 118 55.98 16.81 -80.92
N ILE A 119 55.92 15.59 -81.48
CA ILE A 119 55.88 14.34 -80.69
C ILE A 119 57.12 14.21 -79.81
N VAL A 120 58.29 14.45 -80.40
CA VAL A 120 59.58 14.42 -79.70
C VAL A 120 59.98 15.79 -79.12
N ASN A 121 58.97 16.66 -78.92
CA ASN A 121 59.10 18.00 -78.36
C ASN A 121 60.16 18.86 -79.07
N MET A 122 60.22 18.78 -80.40
CA MET A 122 61.07 19.63 -81.23
C MET A 122 60.43 21.02 -81.40
N PRO A 123 61.14 22.12 -81.12
CA PRO A 123 60.58 23.46 -81.17
C PRO A 123 60.53 24.02 -82.60
N ALA A 124 59.43 24.67 -82.96
CA ALA A 124 59.20 25.27 -84.29
C ALA A 124 60.29 26.27 -84.75
N SER A 125 61.10 26.80 -83.83
CA SER A 125 62.27 27.64 -84.17
C SER A 125 63.39 26.89 -84.90
N SER A 126 63.40 25.55 -84.88
CA SER A 126 64.37 24.69 -85.56
C SER A 126 64.10 24.57 -87.06
N TRP A 127 63.89 25.69 -87.76
CA TRP A 127 63.59 25.71 -89.21
C TRP A 127 64.67 25.03 -90.06
N GLU A 128 65.94 25.12 -89.64
CA GLU A 128 67.09 24.43 -90.27
C GLU A 128 67.01 22.89 -90.15
N GLU A 129 66.22 22.36 -89.20
CA GLU A 129 65.97 20.93 -89.03
C GLU A 129 64.79 20.47 -89.89
N TYR A 130 63.67 21.21 -89.88
CA TYR A 130 62.50 20.91 -90.72
C TYR A 130 62.76 21.10 -92.23
N ALA A 131 63.78 21.89 -92.60
CA ALA A 131 64.25 22.05 -93.97
C ALA A 131 65.18 20.91 -94.47
N LYS A 132 65.55 19.94 -93.62
CA LYS A 132 66.37 18.78 -94.03
C LYS A 132 65.53 17.75 -94.79
N ASN A 133 66.21 16.87 -95.51
CA ASN A 133 65.56 15.72 -96.15
C ASN A 133 64.99 14.74 -95.11
N ASP A 134 64.02 13.94 -95.51
CA ASP A 134 63.22 13.10 -94.60
C ASP A 134 64.08 12.12 -93.80
N TYR A 135 65.19 11.64 -94.37
CA TYR A 135 66.18 10.80 -93.71
C TYR A 135 66.88 11.53 -92.56
N GLN A 136 67.49 12.69 -92.84
CA GLN A 136 68.16 13.49 -91.80
C GLN A 136 67.17 13.97 -90.73
N PHE A 137 65.95 14.34 -91.13
CA PHE A 137 64.91 14.73 -90.18
C PHE A 137 64.50 13.55 -89.28
N THR A 138 64.36 12.34 -89.82
CA THR A 138 64.05 11.14 -89.02
C THR A 138 65.17 10.78 -88.03
N ILE A 139 66.44 11.02 -88.37
CA ILE A 139 67.57 10.88 -87.43
C ILE A 139 67.40 11.83 -86.21
N GLU A 140 66.89 13.04 -86.42
CA GLU A 140 66.70 14.01 -85.34
C GLU A 140 65.43 13.75 -84.51
N LEU A 141 64.41 13.13 -85.12
CA LEU A 141 63.29 12.53 -84.40
C LEU A 141 63.79 11.41 -83.47
N TRP A 142 64.58 10.47 -83.99
CA TRP A 142 65.18 9.36 -83.23
C TRP A 142 66.07 9.84 -82.07
N ARG A 143 66.91 10.87 -82.29
CA ARG A 143 67.79 11.44 -81.27
C ARG A 143 67.04 11.98 -80.06
N ARG A 144 65.83 12.49 -80.26
CA ARG A 144 65.01 13.14 -79.22
C ARG A 144 64.07 12.19 -78.48
N ALA A 145 63.63 11.11 -79.12
CA ALA A 145 62.86 10.03 -78.50
C ALA A 145 63.72 9.21 -77.51
N VAL A 146 63.99 9.77 -76.33
CA VAL A 146 64.86 9.15 -75.31
C VAL A 146 64.05 8.29 -74.32
N PHE A 147 62.79 8.64 -74.08
CA PHE A 147 61.88 7.92 -73.17
C PHE A 147 60.73 7.23 -73.93
N ASP A 148 60.38 7.77 -75.09
CA ASP A 148 59.35 7.31 -76.02
C ASP A 148 59.88 6.09 -76.79
N THR A 149 59.68 4.90 -76.22
CA THR A 149 60.40 3.67 -76.57
C THR A 149 59.94 3.13 -77.92
N GLU A 150 58.63 3.15 -78.18
CA GLU A 150 58.05 2.76 -79.46
C GLU A 150 58.34 3.81 -80.55
N VAL A 151 58.28 5.10 -80.22
CA VAL A 151 58.66 6.19 -81.16
C VAL A 151 60.11 6.04 -81.60
N ARG A 152 61.01 5.78 -80.65
CA ARG A 152 62.44 5.57 -80.91
C ARG A 152 62.65 4.38 -81.83
N ALA A 153 62.11 3.20 -81.48
CA ALA A 153 62.27 1.98 -82.26
C ALA A 153 61.71 2.12 -83.70
N GLY A 154 60.57 2.81 -83.86
CA GLY A 154 59.99 3.10 -85.17
C GLY A 154 60.86 4.00 -86.04
N ALA A 155 61.51 5.02 -85.46
CA ALA A 155 62.43 5.90 -86.18
C ALA A 155 63.72 5.14 -86.56
N GLU A 156 64.26 4.33 -85.64
CA GLU A 156 65.42 3.45 -85.85
C GLU A 156 65.21 2.53 -87.06
N LEU A 157 64.03 1.90 -87.14
CA LEU A 157 63.62 1.02 -88.25
C LEU A 157 63.51 1.76 -89.59
N ALA A 158 62.97 2.99 -89.60
CA ALA A 158 62.82 3.78 -90.81
C ALA A 158 64.18 4.24 -91.39
N ILE A 159 65.06 4.75 -90.52
CA ILE A 159 66.43 5.20 -90.87
C ILE A 159 67.23 4.08 -91.54
N GLY A 160 67.06 2.83 -91.09
CA GLY A 160 67.73 1.65 -91.65
C GLY A 160 67.41 1.30 -93.11
N THR A 161 66.49 2.03 -93.76
CA THR A 161 66.07 1.79 -95.16
C THR A 161 66.64 2.78 -96.18
N TYR A 162 67.46 3.74 -95.75
CA TYR A 162 68.04 4.76 -96.63
C TYR A 162 69.03 4.17 -97.65
N ASP A 163 68.83 4.54 -98.92
CA ASP A 163 69.70 4.19 -100.03
C ASP A 163 70.79 5.28 -100.24
N PRO A 164 72.08 4.94 -100.05
CA PRO A 164 73.18 5.89 -100.25
C PRO A 164 73.54 6.15 -101.71
N GLU A 165 73.11 5.33 -102.68
CA GLU A 165 73.38 5.54 -104.10
C GLU A 165 72.37 6.50 -104.74
N THR A 166 71.09 6.43 -104.36
CA THR A 166 70.06 7.38 -104.83
C THR A 166 69.75 8.52 -103.86
N HIS A 167 70.30 8.50 -102.64
CA HIS A 167 70.05 9.46 -101.56
C HIS A 167 68.58 9.52 -101.05
N ARG A 168 67.82 8.41 -101.15
CA ARG A 168 66.38 8.36 -100.81
C ARG A 168 66.06 7.48 -99.60
N CYS A 169 64.95 7.78 -98.92
CA CYS A 169 64.39 6.95 -97.83
C CYS A 169 62.86 7.11 -97.75
N ASP A 170 62.12 6.35 -98.57
CA ASP A 170 60.66 6.48 -98.64
C ASP A 170 59.96 5.96 -97.35
N ALA A 171 60.60 5.09 -96.58
CA ALA A 171 60.11 4.71 -95.25
C ALA A 171 60.32 5.81 -94.20
N CYS A 172 61.33 6.68 -94.37
CA CYS A 172 61.51 7.88 -93.53
C CYS A 172 60.37 8.87 -93.81
N THR A 173 60.05 9.12 -95.09
CA THR A 173 58.88 9.91 -95.52
C THR A 173 57.59 9.38 -94.91
N THR A 174 57.40 8.06 -94.93
CA THR A 174 56.24 7.39 -94.34
C THR A 174 56.24 7.46 -92.81
N PHE A 175 57.39 7.34 -92.16
CA PHE A 175 57.50 7.44 -90.71
C PHE A 175 57.11 8.83 -90.19
N VAL A 176 57.62 9.89 -90.84
CA VAL A 176 57.27 11.29 -90.56
C VAL A 176 55.78 11.54 -90.79
N ARG A 177 55.22 11.04 -91.90
CA ARG A 177 53.80 11.28 -92.27
C ARG A 177 52.80 10.52 -91.39
N THR A 178 53.07 9.27 -91.01
CA THR A 178 52.07 8.41 -90.34
C THR A 178 52.58 7.62 -89.13
N ASN A 179 53.73 6.96 -89.23
CA ASN A 179 54.04 5.88 -88.28
C ASN A 179 54.49 6.41 -86.91
N ILE A 180 55.07 7.62 -86.84
CA ILE A 180 55.48 8.27 -85.60
C ILE A 180 54.30 8.49 -84.63
N TYR A 181 53.15 8.91 -85.16
CA TYR A 181 51.92 9.13 -84.36
C TYR A 181 51.45 7.83 -83.72
N ALA A 182 51.35 6.76 -84.50
CA ALA A 182 50.89 5.45 -84.04
C ALA A 182 51.84 4.80 -83.02
N ALA A 183 53.12 5.18 -83.01
CA ALA A 183 54.12 4.72 -82.03
C ALA A 183 53.96 5.44 -80.68
N ASN A 184 53.91 6.78 -80.68
CA ASN A 184 53.65 7.61 -79.49
C ASN A 184 52.37 7.19 -78.75
N ASP A 185 51.34 6.87 -79.53
CA ASP A 185 50.05 6.39 -79.05
C ASP A 185 50.16 5.06 -78.26
N ARG A 186 51.21 4.25 -78.50
CA ARG A 186 51.50 3.02 -77.72
C ARG A 186 52.28 3.31 -76.44
N ASP A 187 53.30 4.17 -76.50
CA ASP A 187 54.07 4.61 -75.31
C ASP A 187 53.12 5.20 -74.23
N ILE A 188 52.24 6.13 -74.60
CA ILE A 188 51.25 6.76 -73.70
C ILE A 188 50.31 5.72 -73.06
N ARG A 189 49.89 4.70 -73.82
CA ARG A 189 49.03 3.62 -73.33
C ARG A 189 49.74 2.71 -72.31
N GLN A 190 51.06 2.56 -72.39
CA GLN A 190 51.82 1.78 -71.42
C GLN A 190 51.99 2.55 -70.09
N GLU A 191 52.46 3.80 -70.12
CA GLU A 191 52.63 4.62 -68.91
C GLU A 191 51.32 4.72 -68.09
N THR A 192 50.19 4.90 -68.80
CA THR A 192 48.86 4.98 -68.19
C THR A 192 48.49 3.68 -67.43
N ARG A 193 48.82 2.51 -67.97
CA ARG A 193 48.55 1.20 -67.35
C ARG A 193 49.37 1.01 -66.08
N ASP A 194 50.69 1.25 -66.16
CA ASP A 194 51.61 1.04 -65.05
C ASP A 194 51.30 1.99 -63.87
N ARG A 195 50.95 3.26 -64.16
CA ARG A 195 50.51 4.22 -63.15
C ARG A 195 49.19 3.82 -62.48
N THR A 196 48.24 3.27 -63.25
CA THR A 196 46.95 2.81 -62.71
C THR A 196 47.14 1.60 -61.79
N ALA A 197 47.89 0.60 -62.23
CA ALA A 197 48.19 -0.60 -61.43
C ALA A 197 48.93 -0.25 -60.12
N ALA A 198 49.88 0.69 -60.17
CA ALA A 198 50.60 1.16 -58.98
C ALA A 198 49.69 1.92 -57.99
N PHE A 199 48.69 2.66 -58.47
CA PHE A 199 47.70 3.32 -57.64
C PHE A 199 46.75 2.32 -56.96
N GLU A 200 46.16 1.39 -57.72
CA GLU A 200 45.26 0.36 -57.17
C GLU A 200 45.94 -0.49 -56.10
N ALA A 201 47.18 -0.92 -56.33
CA ALA A 201 47.92 -1.73 -55.37
C ALA A 201 48.11 -0.99 -54.04
N ARG A 202 48.36 0.33 -54.06
CA ARG A 202 48.42 1.16 -52.84
C ARG A 202 47.05 1.24 -52.16
N TYR A 203 45.98 1.45 -52.92
CA TYR A 203 44.61 1.52 -52.40
C TYR A 203 44.19 0.22 -51.69
N ARG A 204 44.44 -0.95 -52.30
CA ARG A 204 44.17 -2.27 -51.68
C ARG A 204 44.92 -2.46 -50.35
N ARG A 205 46.20 -2.06 -50.28
CA ARG A 205 46.99 -2.13 -49.04
C ARG A 205 46.45 -1.18 -47.96
N GLN A 206 46.09 0.06 -48.32
CA GLN A 206 45.50 1.00 -47.36
C GLN A 206 44.18 0.48 -46.79
N ALA A 207 43.27 -0.02 -47.64
CA ALA A 207 41.98 -0.57 -47.18
C ALA A 207 42.13 -1.72 -46.16
N VAL A 208 43.10 -2.62 -46.36
CA VAL A 208 43.39 -3.70 -45.39
C VAL A 208 44.01 -3.16 -44.11
N ALA A 209 44.87 -2.13 -44.19
CA ALA A 209 45.46 -1.50 -43.03
C ALA A 209 44.40 -0.82 -42.15
N ASP A 210 43.49 -0.07 -42.77
CA ASP A 210 42.37 0.63 -42.12
C ASP A 210 41.43 -0.36 -41.39
N ILE A 211 41.17 -1.53 -41.99
CA ILE A 211 40.31 -2.58 -41.40
C ILE A 211 40.87 -3.13 -40.08
N VAL A 212 42.20 -3.15 -39.89
CA VAL A 212 42.85 -3.76 -38.72
C VAL A 212 43.51 -2.77 -37.75
N ASP A 213 43.31 -1.46 -37.95
CA ASP A 213 43.99 -0.38 -37.24
C ASP A 213 45.54 -0.41 -37.41
N TYR A 214 46.05 -0.83 -38.58
CA TYR A 214 47.50 -0.85 -38.85
C TYR A 214 47.98 0.51 -39.37
N THR A 215 48.86 1.16 -38.61
CA THR A 215 49.51 2.41 -39.02
C THR A 215 50.82 2.11 -39.77
N PHE A 216 50.94 2.60 -41.01
CA PHE A 216 52.19 2.51 -41.77
C PHE A 216 53.31 3.34 -41.12
N PRO A 217 54.56 2.84 -41.04
CA PRO A 217 55.69 3.61 -40.47
C PRO A 217 56.02 4.90 -41.24
N ASP A 218 55.85 4.89 -42.56
CA ASP A 218 56.11 6.02 -43.44
C ASP A 218 55.35 5.88 -44.79
N ALA A 219 55.36 6.95 -45.61
CA ALA A 219 54.65 7.00 -46.89
C ALA A 219 55.25 6.12 -48.01
N SER A 220 56.50 5.64 -47.85
CA SER A 220 57.13 4.66 -48.75
C SER A 220 56.70 3.23 -48.40
N ALA A 221 56.40 2.94 -47.14
CA ALA A 221 55.90 1.64 -46.68
C ALA A 221 54.54 1.25 -47.33
N VAL A 222 53.67 2.23 -47.64
CA VAL A 222 52.45 2.05 -48.45
C VAL A 222 52.78 1.57 -49.88
N GLY A 223 53.98 1.87 -50.37
CA GLY A 223 54.52 1.36 -51.63
C GLY A 223 55.18 -0.01 -51.53
N SER A 224 55.52 -0.51 -50.32
CA SER A 224 56.24 -1.78 -50.14
C SER A 224 55.39 -2.98 -50.62
N GLY A 225 55.97 -3.77 -51.53
CA GLY A 225 55.22 -4.76 -52.32
C GLY A 225 54.43 -5.76 -51.45
N ASP A 226 53.26 -6.16 -51.94
CA ASP A 226 52.16 -6.81 -51.21
C ASP A 226 52.55 -7.97 -50.29
N ARG A 227 53.66 -8.67 -50.58
CA ARG A 227 54.24 -9.72 -49.73
C ARG A 227 54.74 -9.20 -48.39
N ASN A 228 55.43 -8.07 -48.37
CA ASN A 228 55.93 -7.46 -47.14
C ASN A 228 54.77 -6.88 -46.33
N PHE A 229 53.80 -6.27 -47.00
CA PHE A 229 52.60 -5.77 -46.35
C PHE A 229 51.77 -6.91 -45.69
N ALA A 230 51.58 -8.04 -46.37
CA ALA A 230 50.92 -9.22 -45.79
C ALA A 230 51.62 -9.73 -44.51
N PHE A 231 52.97 -9.68 -44.50
CA PHE A 231 53.76 -10.05 -43.31
C PHE A 231 53.54 -9.06 -42.15
N ASN A 232 53.54 -7.75 -42.43
CA ASN A 232 53.30 -6.73 -41.40
C ASN A 232 51.89 -6.87 -40.77
N ILE A 233 50.87 -7.17 -41.57
CA ILE A 233 49.50 -7.41 -41.10
C ILE A 233 49.44 -8.69 -40.24
N TRP A 234 50.16 -9.75 -40.62
CA TRP A 234 50.26 -10.98 -39.82
C TRP A 234 50.89 -10.74 -38.43
N GLU A 235 51.98 -9.97 -38.33
CA GLU A 235 52.58 -9.63 -37.04
C GLU A 235 51.67 -8.73 -36.20
N HIS A 236 51.09 -7.69 -36.81
CA HIS A 236 50.18 -6.75 -36.14
C HIS A 236 48.96 -7.45 -35.53
N LEU A 237 48.29 -8.33 -36.28
CA LEU A 237 47.13 -9.07 -35.78
C LEU A 237 47.50 -10.01 -34.63
N ARG A 238 48.64 -10.71 -34.71
CA ARG A 238 49.11 -11.58 -33.63
C ARG A 238 49.44 -10.82 -32.34
N ALA A 239 49.91 -9.57 -32.45
CA ALA A 239 50.24 -8.73 -31.30
C ALA A 239 49.01 -8.03 -30.70
N THR A 240 48.06 -7.57 -31.52
CA THR A 240 46.97 -6.66 -31.10
C THR A 240 45.59 -7.29 -31.05
N LYS A 241 45.33 -8.33 -31.87
CA LYS A 241 44.00 -8.96 -32.06
C LYS A 241 44.14 -10.49 -32.13
N PRO A 242 44.67 -11.18 -31.11
CA PRO A 242 44.95 -12.62 -31.15
C PRO A 242 43.69 -13.51 -31.31
N TRP A 243 42.49 -12.94 -31.08
CA TRP A 243 41.19 -13.57 -31.39
C TRP A 243 40.91 -13.68 -32.89
N ALA A 244 41.59 -12.91 -33.75
CA ALA A 244 41.37 -12.87 -35.20
C ALA A 244 42.02 -14.07 -35.93
N THR A 245 41.61 -15.27 -35.54
CA THR A 245 42.29 -16.53 -35.90
C THR A 245 42.27 -16.82 -37.40
N ARG A 246 41.15 -16.57 -38.10
CA ARG A 246 41.06 -16.74 -39.57
C ARG A 246 41.94 -15.70 -40.27
N SER A 247 41.88 -14.46 -39.78
CA SER A 247 42.62 -13.31 -40.33
C SER A 247 44.14 -13.50 -40.23
N ILE A 248 44.61 -14.00 -39.08
CA ILE A 248 46.02 -14.36 -38.86
C ILE A 248 46.44 -15.50 -39.80
N ALA A 249 45.62 -16.54 -39.95
CA ALA A 249 45.93 -17.65 -40.86
C ALA A 249 45.99 -17.21 -42.33
N ALA A 250 45.04 -16.37 -42.78
CA ALA A 250 45.01 -15.83 -44.13
C ALA A 250 46.22 -14.92 -44.42
N ALA A 251 46.57 -14.02 -43.48
CA ALA A 251 47.74 -13.15 -43.63
C ALA A 251 49.04 -13.96 -43.71
N ALA A 252 49.19 -15.04 -42.93
CA ALA A 252 50.33 -15.94 -43.01
C ALA A 252 50.47 -16.60 -44.40
N ALA A 253 49.36 -17.07 -44.98
CA ALA A 253 49.35 -17.69 -46.30
C ALA A 253 49.72 -16.69 -47.42
N ALA A 254 49.26 -15.44 -47.33
CA ALA A 254 49.56 -14.40 -48.31
C ALA A 254 51.07 -14.07 -48.41
N VAL A 255 51.87 -14.30 -47.36
CA VAL A 255 53.34 -14.11 -47.37
C VAL A 255 54.07 -15.10 -48.31
N THR A 256 53.50 -16.28 -48.55
CA THR A 256 54.10 -17.33 -49.41
C THR A 256 53.36 -17.55 -50.73
N ALA A 257 52.19 -16.96 -50.91
CA ALA A 257 51.33 -17.11 -52.10
C ALA A 257 51.94 -16.55 -53.42
N THR A 258 51.22 -16.73 -54.53
CA THR A 258 51.49 -16.07 -55.83
C THR A 258 51.15 -14.56 -55.76
N PRO A 259 51.55 -13.74 -56.74
CA PRO A 259 51.14 -12.34 -56.82
C PRO A 259 49.61 -12.18 -56.87
N ASP A 260 48.92 -12.97 -57.70
CA ASP A 260 47.47 -12.84 -57.91
C ASP A 260 46.68 -13.24 -56.65
N ALA A 261 47.09 -14.30 -55.97
CA ALA A 261 46.50 -14.72 -54.69
C ALA A 261 46.75 -13.70 -53.55
N ARG A 262 47.80 -12.87 -53.64
CA ARG A 262 47.95 -11.70 -52.75
C ARG A 262 46.97 -10.59 -53.09
N VAL A 263 46.72 -10.32 -54.37
CA VAL A 263 45.69 -9.35 -54.79
C VAL A 263 44.30 -9.82 -54.35
N GLU A 264 44.00 -11.11 -54.47
CA GLU A 264 42.76 -11.72 -53.96
C GLU A 264 42.64 -11.59 -52.44
N PHE A 265 43.68 -11.95 -51.68
CA PHE A 265 43.74 -11.74 -50.22
C PHE A 265 43.47 -10.27 -49.85
N LEU A 266 44.16 -9.32 -50.47
CA LEU A 266 44.00 -7.89 -50.15
C LEU A 266 42.62 -7.33 -50.55
N THR A 267 42.00 -7.89 -51.58
CA THR A 267 40.68 -7.44 -52.06
C THR A 267 39.53 -8.05 -51.23
N SER A 268 39.71 -9.25 -50.70
CA SER A 268 38.68 -9.99 -49.95
C SER A 268 38.80 -9.88 -48.42
N PHE A 269 39.96 -9.45 -47.89
CA PHE A 269 40.37 -9.59 -46.49
C PHE A 269 39.29 -9.35 -45.44
N GLY A 270 38.64 -8.18 -45.49
CA GLY A 270 37.62 -7.78 -44.51
C GLY A 270 36.42 -8.73 -44.52
N ALA A 271 35.85 -8.98 -45.69
CA ALA A 271 34.64 -9.80 -45.85
C ALA A 271 34.90 -11.29 -45.64
N ALA A 272 36.06 -11.80 -46.07
CA ALA A 272 36.38 -13.23 -46.02
C ALA A 272 36.90 -13.70 -44.65
N TYR A 273 37.58 -12.82 -43.89
CA TYR A 273 38.29 -13.23 -42.66
C TYR A 273 37.99 -12.33 -41.46
N PHE A 274 38.15 -11.01 -41.59
CA PHE A 274 38.19 -10.12 -40.42
C PHE A 274 36.82 -9.81 -39.79
N TYR A 275 35.81 -9.47 -40.60
CA TYR A 275 34.46 -9.22 -40.06
C TYR A 275 33.82 -10.48 -39.44
N PRO A 276 33.99 -11.71 -39.99
CA PRO A 276 33.61 -12.94 -39.29
C PRO A 276 34.32 -13.11 -37.94
N ASP A 277 35.64 -12.93 -37.87
CA ASP A 277 36.39 -13.02 -36.61
C ASP A 277 35.91 -12.00 -35.57
N GLN A 278 35.60 -10.77 -36.00
CA GLN A 278 35.11 -9.71 -35.14
C GLN A 278 33.69 -9.98 -34.61
N ALA A 279 32.82 -10.56 -35.43
CA ALA A 279 31.46 -10.93 -35.03
C ALA A 279 31.45 -12.02 -33.94
N ASP A 280 32.27 -13.06 -34.10
CA ASP A 280 32.40 -14.13 -33.11
C ASP A 280 32.96 -13.60 -31.78
N HIS A 281 34.04 -12.79 -31.84
CA HIS A 281 34.65 -12.21 -30.64
C HIS A 281 33.69 -11.30 -29.85
N LEU A 282 32.85 -10.53 -30.54
CA LEU A 282 31.81 -9.72 -29.90
C LEU A 282 30.72 -10.60 -29.24
N ALA A 283 30.31 -11.70 -29.89
CA ALA A 283 29.31 -12.62 -29.34
C ALA A 283 29.78 -13.26 -28.02
N ASP A 284 31.04 -13.71 -27.95
CA ASP A 284 31.64 -14.28 -26.74
C ASP A 284 31.66 -13.27 -25.57
N ILE A 285 32.03 -12.01 -25.84
CA ILE A 285 32.02 -10.93 -24.84
C ILE A 285 30.59 -10.71 -24.30
N TYR A 286 29.60 -10.57 -25.19
CA TYR A 286 28.22 -10.34 -24.78
C TYR A 286 27.66 -11.53 -23.98
N ALA A 287 27.97 -12.77 -24.35
CA ALA A 287 27.54 -13.96 -23.62
C ALA A 287 28.11 -14.00 -22.19
N GLY A 288 29.42 -13.76 -22.05
CA GLY A 288 30.09 -13.74 -20.75
C GLY A 288 29.58 -12.66 -19.80
N ASP A 289 29.15 -11.50 -20.32
CA ASP A 289 28.57 -10.44 -19.49
C ASP A 289 27.11 -10.72 -19.08
N GLN A 290 26.32 -11.40 -19.92
CA GLN A 290 24.99 -11.87 -19.48
C GLN A 290 25.09 -12.93 -18.37
N GLU A 291 26.06 -13.84 -18.42
CA GLU A 291 26.23 -14.84 -17.36
C GLU A 291 26.63 -14.20 -16.01
N LYS A 292 27.61 -13.28 -16.02
CA LYS A 292 27.99 -12.50 -14.84
C LYS A 292 26.79 -11.78 -14.23
N LYS A 293 25.97 -11.14 -15.07
CA LYS A 293 24.75 -10.45 -14.64
C LYS A 293 23.73 -11.42 -14.04
N ALA A 294 23.47 -12.56 -14.69
CA ALA A 294 22.52 -13.56 -14.21
C ALA A 294 22.93 -14.19 -12.86
N GLU A 295 24.22 -14.37 -12.59
CA GLU A 295 24.70 -14.82 -11.28
C GLU A 295 24.67 -13.70 -10.22
N ALA A 296 24.92 -12.44 -10.59
CA ALA A 296 24.71 -11.31 -9.68
C ALA A 296 23.24 -11.18 -9.24
N GLU A 297 22.29 -11.38 -10.16
CA GLU A 297 20.86 -11.41 -9.85
C GLU A 297 20.49 -12.59 -8.93
N ARG A 298 21.05 -13.79 -9.15
CA ARG A 298 20.89 -14.95 -8.25
C ARG A 298 21.39 -14.66 -6.82
N ARG A 299 22.56 -14.03 -6.68
CA ARG A 299 23.13 -13.64 -5.37
C ARG A 299 22.24 -12.63 -4.63
N ALA A 300 21.73 -11.62 -5.35
CA ALA A 300 20.78 -10.67 -4.79
C ALA A 300 19.50 -11.38 -4.30
N LYS A 301 18.98 -12.35 -5.05
CA LYS A 301 17.81 -13.15 -4.66
C LYS A 301 18.06 -14.01 -3.40
N ARG A 302 19.22 -14.67 -3.28
CA ARG A 302 19.64 -15.34 -2.03
C ARG A 302 19.70 -14.36 -0.84
N LYS A 303 20.24 -13.15 -1.04
CA LYS A 303 20.28 -12.10 -0.01
C LYS A 303 18.87 -11.66 0.44
N TYR A 304 17.93 -11.44 -0.48
CA TYR A 304 16.53 -11.13 -0.13
C TYR A 304 15.82 -12.30 0.57
N ALA A 305 16.02 -13.53 0.12
CA ALA A 305 15.47 -14.74 0.74
C ALA A 305 15.94 -14.91 2.21
N GLY A 306 17.23 -14.65 2.48
CA GLY A 306 17.75 -14.67 3.85
C GLY A 306 17.14 -13.59 4.75
N ILE A 307 16.98 -12.37 4.23
CA ILE A 307 16.35 -11.25 4.97
C ILE A 307 14.90 -11.59 5.36
N ALA A 308 14.15 -12.30 4.51
CA ALA A 308 12.77 -12.71 4.78
C ALA A 308 12.62 -13.61 6.02
N VAL A 309 13.66 -14.39 6.35
CA VAL A 309 13.72 -15.21 7.57
C VAL A 309 14.69 -14.65 8.62
N GLY A 310 14.92 -13.34 8.59
CA GLY A 310 15.64 -12.61 9.63
C GLY A 310 17.16 -12.74 9.63
N ILE A 311 17.77 -13.24 8.55
CA ILE A 311 19.23 -13.23 8.40
C ILE A 311 19.70 -11.81 8.10
N SER A 312 20.49 -11.26 9.02
CA SER A 312 21.16 -9.98 8.83
C SER A 312 22.46 -10.17 8.07
N PHE A 313 22.54 -9.61 6.86
CA PHE A 313 23.79 -9.51 6.10
C PHE A 313 24.54 -8.24 6.53
N GLY A 314 25.87 -8.33 6.60
CA GLY A 314 26.71 -7.33 7.26
C GLY A 314 26.62 -5.91 6.70
N GLN A 315 27.05 -4.95 7.53
CA GLN A 315 27.36 -3.59 7.08
C GLN A 315 28.49 -3.61 6.03
N PRO A 316 28.59 -2.61 5.13
CA PRO A 316 29.64 -2.55 4.12
C PRO A 316 31.04 -2.74 4.71
N GLY A 317 31.78 -3.73 4.20
CA GLY A 317 33.12 -4.09 4.69
C GLY A 317 33.17 -5.28 5.66
N ASN A 318 32.03 -5.86 6.07
CA ASN A 318 31.99 -7.15 6.77
C ASN A 318 30.76 -7.98 6.36
N GLU A 319 30.51 -8.06 5.06
CA GLU A 319 29.54 -9.01 4.50
C GLU A 319 30.13 -10.43 4.53
N ASP A 320 29.49 -11.35 5.26
CA ASP A 320 29.82 -12.78 5.19
C ASP A 320 29.28 -13.35 3.87
N GLU A 321 30.00 -13.06 2.79
CA GLU A 321 29.62 -13.41 1.42
C GLU A 321 29.43 -14.93 1.23
N SER A 322 30.01 -15.73 2.12
CA SER A 322 29.91 -17.20 2.10
C SER A 322 28.45 -17.69 2.13
N TRP A 323 27.50 -16.88 2.60
CA TRP A 323 26.08 -17.21 2.58
C TRP A 323 25.46 -17.23 1.18
N TYR A 324 25.85 -16.31 0.29
CA TYR A 324 25.22 -16.17 -1.04
C TYR A 324 26.14 -16.55 -2.21
N LEU A 325 27.45 -16.69 -1.99
CA LEU A 325 28.44 -17.21 -2.94
C LEU A 325 28.48 -18.75 -2.98
N VAL A 326 27.32 -19.40 -2.96
CA VAL A 326 27.16 -20.87 -2.95
C VAL A 326 26.05 -21.30 -3.92
N SER A 327 25.92 -22.62 -4.17
CA SER A 327 24.80 -23.17 -4.93
C SER A 327 23.47 -22.96 -4.19
N ASP A 328 22.37 -22.97 -4.93
CA ASP A 328 21.03 -22.77 -4.37
C ASP A 328 20.66 -23.84 -3.32
N SER A 329 21.13 -25.08 -3.49
CA SER A 329 21.03 -26.15 -2.48
C SER A 329 21.79 -25.83 -1.19
N VAL A 330 23.05 -25.41 -1.27
CA VAL A 330 23.88 -25.09 -0.10
C VAL A 330 23.40 -23.82 0.60
N PHE A 331 22.79 -22.89 -0.14
CA PHE A 331 22.08 -21.75 0.47
C PHE A 331 20.86 -22.22 1.27
N LEU A 332 20.00 -23.05 0.67
CA LEU A 332 18.78 -23.55 1.32
C LEU A 332 19.09 -24.46 2.53
N ASP A 333 20.08 -25.34 2.43
CA ASP A 333 20.57 -26.20 3.52
C ASP A 333 21.03 -25.39 4.75
N ARG A 334 21.90 -24.38 4.54
CA ARG A 334 22.34 -23.47 5.61
C ARG A 334 21.18 -22.68 6.21
N LEU A 335 20.23 -22.26 5.36
CA LEU A 335 19.07 -21.49 5.79
C LEU A 335 18.12 -22.34 6.64
N TYR A 336 17.85 -23.57 6.21
CA TYR A 336 17.12 -24.59 6.97
C TYR A 336 17.78 -24.82 8.34
N THR A 337 19.06 -25.19 8.37
CA THR A 337 19.82 -25.45 9.62
C THR A 337 19.77 -24.26 10.59
N ARG A 338 19.71 -23.03 10.05
CA ARG A 338 19.63 -21.81 10.87
C ARG A 338 18.24 -21.55 11.46
N ILE A 339 17.15 -22.04 10.86
CA ILE A 339 15.78 -21.70 11.29
C ILE A 339 14.91 -22.90 11.71
N GLU A 340 15.37 -24.15 11.53
CA GLU A 340 14.62 -25.36 11.87
C GLU A 340 14.12 -25.42 13.32
N ASN A 341 14.92 -24.89 14.26
CA ASN A 341 14.63 -24.85 15.68
C ASN A 341 14.01 -23.51 16.15
N ASP A 342 13.69 -22.59 15.23
CA ASP A 342 13.11 -21.28 15.55
C ASP A 342 11.58 -21.28 15.39
N PRO A 343 10.78 -21.13 16.47
CA PRO A 343 9.32 -21.09 16.39
C PRO A 343 8.77 -19.87 15.62
N PHE A 344 9.63 -18.91 15.24
CA PHE A 344 9.23 -17.80 14.37
C PHE A 344 9.07 -18.20 12.91
N TYR A 345 9.69 -19.31 12.47
CA TYR A 345 9.85 -19.68 11.05
C TYR A 345 9.45 -21.13 10.76
N THR A 346 8.51 -21.68 11.53
CA THR A 346 8.10 -23.09 11.47
C THR A 346 7.49 -23.51 10.12
N LEU A 347 6.88 -22.59 9.36
CA LEU A 347 6.42 -22.90 8.00
C LEU A 347 7.58 -22.82 7.01
N CYS A 348 8.45 -21.81 7.14
CA CYS A 348 9.65 -21.67 6.31
C CYS A 348 10.60 -22.86 6.43
N SER A 349 10.89 -23.36 7.64
CA SER A 349 11.77 -24.54 7.81
C SER A 349 11.19 -25.78 7.13
N HIS A 350 9.90 -26.05 7.31
CA HIS A 350 9.21 -27.17 6.67
C HIS A 350 9.18 -27.04 5.14
N ALA A 351 8.91 -25.85 4.62
CA ALA A 351 8.89 -25.58 3.18
C ALA A 351 10.29 -25.70 2.54
N ILE A 352 11.35 -25.23 3.22
CA ILE A 352 12.73 -25.44 2.74
C ILE A 352 13.07 -26.93 2.74
N ALA A 353 12.71 -27.69 3.78
CA ALA A 353 13.01 -29.12 3.85
C ALA A 353 12.42 -29.90 2.66
N ILE A 354 11.14 -29.68 2.34
CA ILE A 354 10.48 -30.29 1.17
C ILE A 354 11.24 -29.90 -0.11
N VAL A 355 11.50 -28.61 -0.32
CA VAL A 355 12.17 -28.12 -1.53
C VAL A 355 13.63 -28.61 -1.64
N LEU A 356 14.31 -28.84 -0.52
CA LEU A 356 15.70 -29.29 -0.50
C LEU A 356 15.85 -30.81 -0.77
N TYR A 357 14.89 -31.63 -0.31
CA TYR A 357 14.98 -33.09 -0.39
C TYR A 357 14.16 -33.72 -1.52
N ASP A 358 12.97 -33.18 -1.84
CA ASP A 358 12.05 -33.78 -2.82
C ASP A 358 12.13 -33.13 -4.22
N GLU A 359 12.73 -31.94 -4.33
CA GLU A 359 12.66 -31.09 -5.53
C GLU A 359 14.04 -30.75 -6.14
N GLY A 360 14.03 -30.24 -7.38
CA GLY A 360 15.23 -30.02 -8.18
C GLY A 360 15.73 -28.56 -8.30
N PRO A 361 16.87 -28.34 -9.00
CA PRO A 361 17.50 -27.02 -9.11
C PRO A 361 16.67 -25.91 -9.76
N THR A 362 15.55 -26.20 -10.43
CA THR A 362 14.64 -25.17 -10.96
C THR A 362 13.71 -24.68 -9.85
N GLN A 363 13.11 -25.60 -9.12
CA GLN A 363 12.24 -25.37 -7.97
C GLN A 363 12.99 -24.69 -6.82
N TRP A 364 14.25 -25.05 -6.56
CA TRP A 364 15.12 -24.33 -5.61
C TRP A 364 15.19 -22.82 -5.93
N ARG A 365 15.39 -22.47 -7.22
CA ARG A 365 15.45 -21.08 -7.68
C ARG A 365 14.09 -20.38 -7.60
N GLU A 366 12.99 -21.06 -7.94
CA GLU A 366 11.64 -20.49 -7.80
C GLU A 366 11.27 -20.22 -6.34
N PHE A 367 11.61 -21.14 -5.43
CA PHE A 367 11.40 -20.99 -4.00
C PHE A 367 12.23 -19.84 -3.40
N ILE A 368 13.52 -19.73 -3.75
CA ILE A 368 14.37 -18.59 -3.36
C ILE A 368 13.82 -17.27 -3.94
N ASN A 369 13.31 -17.29 -5.17
CA ASN A 369 12.81 -16.08 -5.85
C ASN A 369 11.49 -15.53 -5.30
N LYS A 370 10.63 -16.39 -4.76
CA LYS A 370 9.27 -16.06 -4.32
C LYS A 370 8.75 -16.93 -3.17
N GLY A 371 8.84 -18.26 -3.27
CA GLY A 371 8.18 -19.17 -2.34
C GLY A 371 8.53 -18.93 -0.87
N ILE A 372 9.79 -18.66 -0.54
CA ILE A 372 10.20 -18.34 0.83
C ILE A 372 9.61 -17.03 1.36
N HIS A 373 9.37 -16.04 0.49
CA HIS A 373 8.73 -14.78 0.87
C HIS A 373 7.24 -14.98 1.16
N ASP A 374 6.54 -15.78 0.33
CA ASP A 374 5.13 -16.11 0.54
C ASP A 374 4.92 -16.89 1.85
N VAL A 375 5.85 -17.79 2.21
CA VAL A 375 5.78 -18.58 3.44
C VAL A 375 6.22 -17.76 4.67
N ALA A 376 7.24 -16.90 4.56
CA ALA A 376 7.65 -16.01 5.64
C ALA A 376 6.53 -15.03 6.04
N ALA A 377 5.74 -14.55 5.07
CA ALA A 377 4.55 -13.75 5.33
C ALA A 377 3.47 -14.54 6.10
N GLN A 378 3.31 -15.83 5.84
CA GLN A 378 2.40 -16.71 6.60
C GLN A 378 2.92 -16.96 8.03
N ASP A 379 4.23 -17.14 8.20
CA ASP A 379 4.87 -17.20 9.53
C ASP A 379 4.69 -15.90 10.33
N GLU A 380 4.72 -14.72 9.68
CA GLU A 380 4.39 -13.45 10.34
C GLU A 380 2.89 -13.31 10.67
N GLU A 381 2.00 -13.65 9.74
CA GLU A 381 0.55 -13.62 9.93
C GLU A 381 0.14 -14.50 11.12
N ARG A 382 0.61 -15.76 11.16
CA ARG A 382 0.37 -16.67 12.30
C ARG A 382 0.81 -16.03 13.61
N ARG A 383 2.04 -15.51 13.68
CA ARG A 383 2.54 -14.83 14.89
C ARG A 383 1.70 -13.60 15.26
N ARG A 384 1.12 -12.87 14.30
CA ARG A 384 0.24 -11.72 14.57
C ARG A 384 -1.08 -12.18 15.18
N VAL A 385 -1.73 -13.19 14.58
CA VAL A 385 -2.97 -13.81 15.08
C VAL A 385 -2.76 -14.45 16.46
N GLU A 386 -1.69 -15.22 16.66
CA GLU A 386 -1.36 -15.83 17.95
C GLU A 386 -1.18 -14.79 19.07
N ARG A 387 -0.46 -13.69 18.81
CA ARG A 387 -0.28 -12.62 19.81
C ARG A 387 -1.59 -11.91 20.12
N TYR A 388 -2.45 -11.71 19.12
CA TYR A 388 -3.79 -11.16 19.30
C TYR A 388 -4.67 -12.08 20.17
N GLU A 389 -4.81 -13.37 19.82
CA GLU A 389 -5.68 -14.29 20.57
C GLU A 389 -5.15 -14.59 21.98
N LYS A 390 -3.82 -14.70 22.17
CA LYS A 390 -3.22 -14.83 23.52
C LYS A 390 -3.56 -13.62 24.40
N MET A 391 -3.42 -12.40 23.88
CA MET A 391 -3.76 -11.18 24.62
C MET A 391 -5.29 -11.01 24.81
N ARG A 392 -6.09 -11.38 23.81
CA ARG A 392 -7.55 -11.40 23.88
C ARG A 392 -8.06 -12.35 24.97
N ALA A 393 -7.45 -13.52 25.11
CA ALA A 393 -7.74 -14.45 26.20
C ALA A 393 -7.41 -13.87 27.58
N VAL A 394 -6.27 -13.17 27.73
CA VAL A 394 -5.90 -12.46 28.97
C VAL A 394 -6.93 -11.38 29.32
N VAL A 395 -7.29 -10.50 28.39
CA VAL A 395 -8.30 -9.44 28.63
C VAL A 395 -9.68 -10.03 28.92
N THR A 396 -10.05 -11.14 28.28
CA THR A 396 -11.29 -11.87 28.59
C THR A 396 -11.27 -12.42 30.02
N ALA A 397 -10.16 -13.02 30.46
CA ALA A 397 -10.03 -13.51 31.83
C ALA A 397 -10.07 -12.38 32.89
N ILE A 398 -9.49 -11.21 32.59
CA ILE A 398 -9.55 -10.03 33.46
C ILE A 398 -11.00 -9.50 33.55
N ARG A 399 -11.74 -9.47 32.43
CA ARG A 399 -13.17 -9.13 32.42
C ARG A 399 -13.97 -10.11 33.28
N ASP A 400 -13.84 -11.40 33.02
CA ASP A 400 -14.62 -12.44 33.70
C ASP A 400 -14.30 -12.49 35.21
N ASP A 401 -13.12 -12.06 35.63
CA ASP A 401 -12.80 -11.83 37.04
C ASP A 401 -13.38 -10.52 37.60
N ALA A 402 -13.34 -9.42 36.84
CA ALA A 402 -13.98 -8.16 37.20
C ALA A 402 -15.50 -8.32 37.42
N GLU A 403 -16.21 -8.98 36.50
CA GLU A 403 -17.65 -9.27 36.59
C GLU A 403 -17.97 -10.19 37.80
N ARG A 404 -17.13 -11.22 38.04
CA ARG A 404 -17.25 -12.11 39.21
C ARG A 404 -16.92 -11.43 40.54
N GLN A 405 -16.13 -10.35 40.56
CA GLN A 405 -15.75 -9.63 41.77
C GLN A 405 -16.49 -8.28 41.98
N GLY A 406 -17.24 -7.79 40.99
CA GLY A 406 -18.02 -6.52 41.06
C GLY A 406 -17.22 -5.26 40.70
N PHE A 407 -16.31 -5.32 39.73
CA PHE A 407 -15.55 -4.17 39.23
C PHE A 407 -16.11 -3.67 37.90
N LYS A 408 -17.20 -2.90 37.98
CA LYS A 408 -17.93 -2.37 36.82
C LYS A 408 -17.05 -1.56 35.86
N ASN A 409 -16.17 -0.73 36.41
CA ASN A 409 -15.18 0.05 35.66
C ASN A 409 -14.27 -0.83 34.77
N ARG A 410 -13.75 -1.94 35.31
CA ARG A 410 -12.84 -2.86 34.62
C ARG A 410 -13.57 -3.72 33.61
N ALA A 411 -14.77 -4.22 33.93
CA ALA A 411 -15.59 -4.99 32.99
C ALA A 411 -15.96 -4.17 31.74
N ILE A 412 -16.41 -2.93 31.92
CA ILE A 412 -16.74 -2.00 30.82
C ILE A 412 -15.49 -1.69 29.98
N ALA A 413 -14.36 -1.35 30.62
CA ALA A 413 -13.12 -1.04 29.90
C ALA A 413 -12.54 -2.25 29.14
N ALA A 414 -12.67 -3.47 29.68
CA ALA A 414 -12.26 -4.70 29.01
C ALA A 414 -13.15 -4.98 27.79
N ASN A 415 -14.48 -4.89 27.95
CA ASN A 415 -15.43 -5.05 26.84
C ASN A 415 -15.20 -4.00 25.73
N ALA A 416 -14.91 -2.74 26.09
CA ALA A 416 -14.54 -1.70 25.13
C ALA A 416 -13.24 -2.04 24.38
N ALA A 417 -12.19 -2.52 25.07
CA ALA A 417 -10.93 -2.92 24.44
C ALA A 417 -11.13 -4.12 23.49
N LEU A 418 -11.88 -5.15 23.91
CA LEU A 418 -12.23 -6.32 23.12
C LEU A 418 -13.02 -5.93 21.85
N ALA A 419 -13.96 -4.98 21.94
CA ALA A 419 -14.75 -4.52 20.82
C ALA A 419 -13.93 -3.80 19.71
N THR A 420 -12.71 -3.34 20.01
CA THR A 420 -11.88 -2.64 19.00
C THR A 420 -11.30 -3.54 17.92
N GLY A 421 -11.18 -4.85 18.18
CA GLY A 421 -10.44 -5.80 17.32
C GLY A 421 -8.92 -5.55 17.23
N LYS A 422 -8.34 -4.72 18.10
CA LYS A 422 -6.93 -4.25 17.98
C LYS A 422 -6.05 -4.69 19.14
N LEU A 423 -4.96 -5.40 18.83
CA LEU A 423 -3.94 -5.82 19.81
C LEU A 423 -3.41 -4.64 20.66
N SER A 424 -3.23 -3.46 20.08
CA SER A 424 -2.78 -2.27 20.82
C SER A 424 -3.74 -1.84 21.92
N ALA A 425 -5.06 -1.86 21.67
CA ALA A 425 -6.07 -1.51 22.67
C ALA A 425 -6.12 -2.53 23.82
N LEU A 426 -5.95 -3.82 23.50
CA LEU A 426 -5.87 -4.88 24.51
C LEU A 426 -4.64 -4.71 25.42
N ILE A 427 -3.47 -4.41 24.84
CA ILE A 427 -2.25 -4.09 25.59
C ILE A 427 -2.42 -2.82 26.44
N THR A 428 -3.01 -1.76 25.90
CA THR A 428 -3.27 -0.53 26.68
C THR A 428 -4.22 -0.79 27.85
N PHE A 429 -5.25 -1.62 27.68
CA PHE A 429 -6.11 -2.03 28.78
C PHE A 429 -5.34 -2.83 29.84
N GLU A 430 -4.59 -3.86 29.46
CA GLU A 430 -3.80 -4.70 30.37
C GLU A 430 -2.80 -3.88 31.21
N GLN A 431 -2.20 -2.85 30.62
CA GLN A 431 -1.27 -1.94 31.30
C GLN A 431 -1.94 -0.87 32.19
N THR A 432 -3.27 -0.69 32.13
CA THR A 432 -3.96 0.46 32.77
C THR A 432 -5.21 0.11 33.58
N TYR A 433 -5.77 -1.10 33.51
CA TYR A 433 -7.03 -1.45 34.16
C TYR A 433 -7.01 -1.32 35.71
N ASP A 434 -5.83 -1.41 36.33
CA ASP A 434 -5.62 -1.18 37.76
C ASP A 434 -5.63 0.30 38.18
N ARG A 435 -5.61 1.23 37.20
CA ARG A 435 -5.61 2.69 37.42
C ARG A 435 -6.93 3.35 37.03
N LEU A 436 -7.96 2.56 36.67
CA LEU A 436 -9.27 3.07 36.31
C LEU A 436 -9.94 3.77 37.51
N PRO A 437 -10.70 4.87 37.30
CA PRO A 437 -11.51 5.49 38.34
C PRO A 437 -12.45 4.47 39.01
N PRO A 438 -12.78 4.63 40.30
CA PRO A 438 -13.72 3.74 40.98
C PRO A 438 -15.10 3.76 40.30
N ASP A 439 -15.85 2.65 40.43
CA ASP A 439 -17.25 2.59 40.00
C ASP A 439 -18.08 3.71 40.63
N SER A 440 -19.14 4.12 39.93
CA SER A 440 -20.17 5.01 40.45
C SER A 440 -20.92 4.40 41.64
N SER A 441 -21.84 5.17 42.21
CA SER A 441 -22.91 4.64 43.04
C SER A 441 -23.67 3.51 42.36
N ASP A 442 -24.18 2.59 43.16
CA ASP A 442 -25.14 1.56 42.74
C ASP A 442 -26.53 1.86 43.32
N LEU A 443 -26.59 2.41 44.54
CA LEU A 443 -27.82 2.62 45.30
C LEU A 443 -27.75 3.94 46.07
N THR A 444 -28.77 4.79 45.94
CA THR A 444 -28.90 6.02 46.73
C THR A 444 -30.10 5.99 47.68
N ALA A 445 -29.93 6.60 48.86
CA ALA A 445 -30.90 6.55 49.94
C ALA A 445 -31.01 7.88 50.70
N PHE A 446 -32.20 8.45 50.76
CA PHE A 446 -32.53 9.58 51.63
C PHE A 446 -32.94 9.06 53.02
N TYR A 447 -32.35 9.63 54.07
CA TYR A 447 -32.51 9.17 55.45
C TYR A 447 -32.84 10.33 56.40
N ASP A 448 -33.87 10.18 57.24
CA ASP A 448 -34.21 11.14 58.31
C ASP A 448 -33.50 10.75 59.61
N ASN A 449 -32.59 11.59 60.11
CA ASN A 449 -31.80 11.29 61.31
C ASN A 449 -32.57 11.54 62.64
N GLY A 450 -33.88 11.84 62.57
CA GLY A 450 -34.76 11.94 63.74
C GLY A 450 -34.81 13.32 64.41
N THR A 451 -33.96 14.26 64.01
CA THR A 451 -33.88 15.63 64.52
C THR A 451 -34.29 16.67 63.46
N ALA A 452 -35.08 16.27 62.46
CA ALA A 452 -35.36 16.99 61.22
C ALA A 452 -34.13 17.25 60.31
N ALA A 453 -32.95 16.75 60.69
CA ALA A 453 -31.78 16.67 59.82
C ALA A 453 -31.89 15.44 58.90
N SER A 454 -32.20 15.65 57.62
CA SER A 454 -32.17 14.58 56.61
C SER A 454 -30.84 14.53 55.88
N THR A 455 -30.48 13.39 55.30
CA THR A 455 -29.21 13.21 54.57
C THR A 455 -29.38 12.29 53.37
N LEU A 456 -28.66 12.56 52.28
CA LEU A 456 -28.50 11.61 51.16
C LEU A 456 -27.26 10.76 51.41
N TRP A 457 -27.43 9.45 51.26
CA TRP A 457 -26.37 8.45 51.31
C TRP A 457 -26.23 7.77 49.95
N VAL A 458 -24.98 7.63 49.51
CA VAL A 458 -24.57 6.78 48.40
C VAL A 458 -24.04 5.47 48.98
N PHE A 459 -24.49 4.35 48.41
CA PHE A 459 -23.84 3.06 48.50
C PHE A 459 -23.23 2.74 47.13
N GLY A 460 -21.92 2.48 47.11
CA GLY A 460 -21.16 2.17 45.91
C GLY A 460 -20.27 0.95 46.14
N HIS A 461 -19.98 0.21 45.07
CA HIS A 461 -19.35 -1.11 45.09
C HIS A 461 -20.26 -2.19 45.72
N VAL A 462 -21.58 -2.09 45.51
CA VAL A 462 -22.59 -3.03 46.02
C VAL A 462 -22.40 -4.43 45.44
N GLY A 463 -21.97 -4.57 44.18
CA GLY A 463 -21.63 -5.87 43.58
C GLY A 463 -20.36 -6.53 44.13
N ARG A 464 -19.57 -5.83 44.95
CA ARG A 464 -18.33 -6.35 45.54
C ARG A 464 -18.58 -7.05 46.87
N LYS A 465 -17.60 -7.84 47.33
CA LYS A 465 -17.62 -8.48 48.67
C LYS A 465 -17.66 -7.47 49.82
N THR A 466 -17.15 -6.27 49.59
CA THR A 466 -17.15 -5.15 50.56
C THR A 466 -17.52 -3.88 49.80
N GLY A 467 -18.66 -3.30 50.15
CA GLY A 467 -19.12 -2.04 49.60
C GLY A 467 -18.78 -0.84 50.48
N THR A 468 -19.12 0.34 50.00
CA THR A 468 -18.97 1.61 50.72
C THR A 468 -20.34 2.20 51.05
N ALA A 469 -20.40 3.04 52.08
CA ALA A 469 -21.58 3.83 52.42
C ALA A 469 -21.13 5.24 52.84
N ARG A 470 -21.51 6.26 52.07
CA ARG A 470 -21.06 7.64 52.23
C ARG A 470 -22.23 8.60 52.25
N ARG A 471 -22.33 9.44 53.29
CA ARG A 471 -23.20 10.61 53.28
C ARG A 471 -22.63 11.64 52.33
N VAL A 472 -23.36 11.96 51.25
CA VAL A 472 -22.95 12.95 50.24
C VAL A 472 -23.61 14.32 50.47
N TRP A 473 -24.82 14.35 51.04
CA TRP A 473 -25.54 15.59 51.30
C TRP A 473 -26.23 15.59 52.66
N SER A 474 -26.43 16.79 53.21
CA SER A 474 -27.23 17.05 54.41
C SER A 474 -28.23 18.15 54.10
N ALA A 475 -29.49 17.91 54.46
CA ALA A 475 -30.62 18.72 54.01
C ALA A 475 -30.78 20.01 54.84
N PRO A 476 -31.30 21.10 54.24
CA PRO A 476 -31.62 22.32 54.98
C PRO A 476 -32.78 22.08 55.98
N ALA A 477 -32.88 22.96 56.97
CA ALA A 477 -33.91 22.87 58.01
C ALA A 477 -35.32 22.78 57.42
N GLY A 478 -36.11 21.81 57.89
CA GLY A 478 -37.47 21.55 57.41
C GLY A 478 -37.57 20.58 56.22
N TRP A 479 -36.47 20.24 55.55
CA TRP A 479 -36.47 19.21 54.51
C TRP A 479 -36.45 17.80 55.12
N ARG A 480 -37.39 16.94 54.73
CA ARG A 480 -37.62 15.62 55.36
C ARG A 480 -37.56 14.48 54.36
N ALA A 481 -36.62 13.54 54.57
CA ALA A 481 -36.52 12.33 53.75
C ALA A 481 -37.82 11.52 53.70
N LEU A 482 -38.66 11.55 54.74
CA LEU A 482 -39.97 10.88 54.72
C LEU A 482 -40.95 11.42 53.67
N ASN A 483 -40.77 12.67 53.23
CA ASN A 483 -41.56 13.34 52.19
C ASN A 483 -40.99 13.15 50.77
N ALA A 484 -39.82 12.51 50.65
CA ALA A 484 -39.19 12.21 49.37
C ALA A 484 -39.82 10.98 48.71
N GLN A 485 -40.07 11.08 47.40
CA GLN A 485 -40.39 9.96 46.53
C GLN A 485 -39.32 9.94 45.41
N PRO A 486 -38.14 9.33 45.69
CA PRO A 486 -36.97 9.42 44.83
C PRO A 486 -36.91 8.36 43.72
N VAL A 487 -36.26 8.71 42.61
CA VAL A 487 -35.96 7.88 41.44
C VAL A 487 -34.55 8.18 40.90
N ASN A 488 -33.92 7.20 40.25
CA ASN A 488 -32.63 7.33 39.57
C ASN A 488 -32.80 7.67 38.08
N GLY A 489 -31.75 8.19 37.44
CA GLY A 489 -31.75 8.48 36.00
C GLY A 489 -30.63 9.42 35.58
N GLU A 490 -30.82 10.04 34.41
CA GLU A 490 -30.05 11.16 33.86
C GLU A 490 -31.03 12.34 33.66
N PHE A 491 -30.92 13.38 34.50
CA PHE A 491 -31.91 14.44 34.66
C PHE A 491 -31.34 15.86 34.50
N ASP A 492 -30.05 15.97 34.21
CA ASP A 492 -29.25 17.20 34.23
C ASP A 492 -28.47 17.38 32.92
N GLY A 493 -28.24 16.30 32.17
CA GLY A 493 -27.58 16.23 30.87
C GLY A 493 -26.07 16.14 30.96
N LYS A 494 -25.52 15.55 32.04
CA LYS A 494 -24.07 15.50 32.31
C LYS A 494 -23.67 14.17 32.94
N ALA A 495 -22.51 13.67 32.52
CA ALA A 495 -21.92 12.43 33.03
C ALA A 495 -21.89 12.34 34.57
N GLY A 496 -22.68 11.42 35.09
CA GLY A 496 -22.86 11.07 36.49
C GLY A 496 -24.06 10.13 36.64
N GLN A 497 -24.32 9.61 37.84
CA GLN A 497 -25.66 9.13 38.18
C GLN A 497 -26.42 10.27 38.85
N ASP A 498 -27.65 10.54 38.42
CA ASP A 498 -28.52 11.48 39.11
C ASP A 498 -29.52 10.77 40.01
N SER A 499 -30.12 11.53 40.92
CA SER A 499 -31.38 11.15 41.54
C SER A 499 -32.34 12.34 41.53
N ALA A 500 -33.57 12.11 41.09
CA ALA A 500 -34.64 13.09 41.17
C ALA A 500 -35.61 12.71 42.29
N VAL A 501 -36.17 13.71 42.97
CA VAL A 501 -37.06 13.53 44.11
C VAL A 501 -38.36 14.28 43.86
N LEU A 502 -39.45 13.53 43.69
CA LEU A 502 -40.78 14.11 43.87
C LEU A 502 -40.96 14.37 45.37
N TYR A 503 -40.78 15.62 45.77
CA TYR A 503 -40.77 16.05 47.16
C TYR A 503 -42.11 16.65 47.56
N LYS A 504 -42.77 16.05 48.56
CA LYS A 504 -44.03 16.57 49.11
C LYS A 504 -43.75 17.74 50.05
N VAL A 505 -43.93 18.97 49.56
CA VAL A 505 -43.73 20.21 50.32
C VAL A 505 -44.80 20.38 51.41
N GLY A 506 -46.04 19.94 51.13
CA GLY A 506 -47.17 20.08 52.06
C GLY A 506 -48.39 19.26 51.65
N ASN A 507 -49.57 19.61 52.15
CA ASN A 507 -50.81 18.98 51.70
C ASN A 507 -51.08 19.35 50.23
N PHE A 508 -51.11 18.31 49.38
CA PHE A 508 -51.32 18.40 47.93
C PHE A 508 -50.36 19.33 47.16
N ASN A 509 -49.23 19.69 47.78
CA ASN A 509 -48.19 20.55 47.20
C ASN A 509 -46.90 19.73 46.99
N TYR A 510 -46.41 19.70 45.77
CA TYR A 510 -45.27 18.88 45.35
C TYR A 510 -44.27 19.71 44.54
N ARG A 511 -43.00 19.31 44.56
CA ARG A 511 -41.99 19.78 43.60
C ARG A 511 -41.03 18.67 43.21
N LEU A 512 -40.38 18.81 42.07
CA LEU A 512 -39.33 17.90 41.62
C LEU A 512 -37.96 18.52 41.90
N GLU A 513 -37.14 17.84 42.67
CA GLU A 513 -35.78 18.24 43.05
C GLU A 513 -34.76 17.29 42.42
N VAL A 514 -33.85 17.81 41.58
CA VAL A 514 -32.79 17.04 40.92
C VAL A 514 -31.46 17.19 41.68
N PHE A 515 -30.84 16.05 41.97
CA PHE A 515 -29.51 15.91 42.56
C PHE A 515 -28.55 15.39 41.47
N GLY A 516 -27.92 16.31 40.72
CA GLY A 516 -27.04 15.99 39.60
C GLY A 516 -25.68 15.45 40.04
N ASN A 517 -25.25 14.30 39.50
CA ASN A 517 -24.05 13.56 39.90
C ASN A 517 -23.97 13.31 41.42
N VAL A 518 -24.76 12.34 41.91
CA VAL A 518 -24.88 11.98 43.34
C VAL A 518 -23.56 11.60 44.01
N ASP A 519 -22.59 11.09 43.25
CA ASP A 519 -21.26 10.76 43.76
C ASP A 519 -20.43 11.99 44.12
N ALA A 520 -20.46 13.03 43.28
CA ALA A 520 -19.73 14.28 43.49
C ALA A 520 -20.61 15.40 44.07
N PHE A 521 -21.85 15.09 44.48
CA PHE A 521 -22.86 16.10 44.77
C PHE A 521 -22.43 17.10 45.85
N THR A 522 -22.41 18.38 45.46
CA THR A 522 -22.09 19.50 46.34
C THR A 522 -23.07 20.65 46.09
N GLY A 523 -23.52 21.29 47.18
CA GLY A 523 -24.52 22.37 47.11
C GLY A 523 -25.94 21.92 47.47
N ALA A 524 -26.92 22.43 46.72
CA ALA A 524 -28.35 22.24 46.97
C ALA A 524 -29.07 21.70 45.73
N PRO A 525 -30.11 20.87 45.88
CA PRO A 525 -30.82 20.29 44.74
C PRO A 525 -31.56 21.36 43.92
N ARG A 526 -31.58 21.16 42.60
CA ARG A 526 -32.25 22.05 41.66
C ARG A 526 -33.75 21.73 41.66
N THR A 527 -34.60 22.67 42.04
CA THR A 527 -36.04 22.54 41.80
C THR A 527 -36.31 22.76 40.32
N VAL A 528 -36.87 21.77 39.62
CA VAL A 528 -37.09 21.79 38.17
C VAL A 528 -38.56 21.89 37.77
N TRP A 529 -39.48 21.57 38.69
CA TRP A 529 -40.93 21.57 38.48
C TRP A 529 -41.65 21.75 39.83
N GLU A 530 -42.81 22.42 39.84
CA GLU A 530 -43.68 22.57 41.00
C GLU A 530 -45.15 22.34 40.64
N LEU A 531 -45.89 21.70 41.54
CA LEU A 531 -47.34 21.52 41.45
C LEU A 531 -48.01 22.02 42.74
N LYS A 532 -48.69 23.15 42.61
CA LYS A 532 -49.40 23.84 43.70
C LYS A 532 -50.76 23.17 43.95
N PRO A 533 -51.27 23.20 45.20
CA PRO A 533 -52.56 22.62 45.54
C PRO A 533 -53.71 23.48 44.97
N ALA A 534 -54.86 22.87 44.69
CA ALA A 534 -56.01 23.58 44.12
C ALA A 534 -56.72 24.48 45.16
N THR A 535 -56.74 24.04 46.41
CA THR A 535 -57.10 24.85 47.59
C THR A 535 -56.25 24.40 48.79
N SER A 536 -56.40 25.03 49.96
CA SER A 536 -55.76 24.57 51.20
C SER A 536 -56.21 23.18 51.67
N THR A 537 -57.33 22.65 51.16
CA THR A 537 -57.91 21.35 51.56
C THR A 537 -58.10 20.36 50.40
N THR A 538 -57.89 20.78 49.15
CA THR A 538 -58.06 19.93 47.96
C THR A 538 -56.91 20.07 46.96
N GLY A 539 -56.52 18.96 46.34
CA GLY A 539 -55.48 18.92 45.33
C GLY A 539 -55.03 17.49 45.02
N HIS A 540 -53.96 17.39 44.24
CA HIS A 540 -53.41 16.12 43.77
C HIS A 540 -52.93 15.22 44.91
N THR A 541 -53.14 13.92 44.78
CA THR A 541 -52.59 12.88 45.65
C THR A 541 -51.80 11.92 44.78
N LEU A 542 -50.49 12.11 44.75
CA LEU A 542 -49.55 11.45 43.84
C LEU A 542 -48.78 10.32 44.53
N GLN A 543 -48.56 9.24 43.79
CA GLN A 543 -47.77 8.08 44.20
C GLN A 543 -46.27 8.31 43.93
N THR A 544 -45.44 7.33 44.31
CA THR A 544 -44.01 7.36 43.94
C THR A 544 -43.90 7.29 42.41
N PRO A 545 -43.17 8.21 41.77
CA PRO A 545 -43.04 8.22 40.32
C PRO A 545 -42.18 7.05 39.84
N VAL A 546 -42.10 6.90 38.52
CA VAL A 546 -41.09 6.08 37.84
C VAL A 546 -40.34 6.96 36.85
N ALA A 547 -39.10 6.58 36.53
CA ALA A 547 -38.22 7.30 35.60
C ALA A 547 -37.82 6.36 34.46
N THR A 548 -37.97 6.80 33.22
CA THR A 548 -37.63 6.06 31.98
C THR A 548 -37.76 6.99 30.77
N ASP A 549 -37.19 6.64 29.62
CA ASP A 549 -37.34 7.38 28.35
C ASP A 549 -38.65 6.97 27.65
N VAL A 550 -39.80 7.62 27.89
CA VAL A 550 -41.09 7.11 27.36
C VAL A 550 -41.33 7.43 25.88
N ASN A 551 -40.52 8.31 25.28
CA ASN A 551 -40.67 8.75 23.89
C ASN A 551 -39.56 8.22 22.95
N GLY A 552 -38.41 7.80 23.48
CA GLY A 552 -37.24 7.31 22.74
C GLY A 552 -36.26 8.40 22.29
N ASP A 553 -36.22 9.57 22.96
CA ASP A 553 -35.33 10.69 22.59
C ASP A 553 -33.93 10.65 23.24
N GLY A 554 -33.69 9.69 24.13
CA GLY A 554 -32.42 9.44 24.82
C GLY A 554 -32.30 10.14 26.18
N ARG A 555 -33.40 10.67 26.74
CA ARG A 555 -33.45 11.38 28.03
C ARG A 555 -34.31 10.62 29.02
N THR A 556 -34.07 10.83 30.32
CA THR A 556 -34.94 10.20 31.34
C THR A 556 -36.16 11.08 31.62
N ASP A 557 -37.33 10.66 31.13
CA ASP A 557 -38.61 11.24 31.53
C ASP A 557 -39.03 10.77 32.93
N ILE A 558 -39.95 11.49 33.54
CA ILE A 558 -40.53 11.13 34.84
C ILE A 558 -42.05 11.03 34.72
N VAL A 559 -42.59 9.85 35.01
CA VAL A 559 -44.02 9.56 34.99
C VAL A 559 -44.57 9.55 36.41
N VAL A 560 -45.43 10.52 36.70
CA VAL A 560 -46.09 10.70 38.01
C VAL A 560 -47.57 10.35 37.89
N TYR A 561 -48.08 9.50 38.77
CA TYR A 561 -49.46 8.99 38.71
C TYR A 561 -50.17 9.12 40.05
N GLY A 562 -51.51 9.18 40.03
CA GLY A 562 -52.32 9.27 41.24
C GLY A 562 -53.72 9.80 40.98
N THR A 563 -54.19 10.71 41.84
CA THR A 563 -55.49 11.37 41.65
C THR A 563 -55.40 12.89 41.68
N ASP A 564 -56.33 13.56 41.00
CA ASP A 564 -56.47 15.02 40.98
C ASP A 564 -57.22 15.57 42.22
N ALA A 565 -57.56 16.87 42.18
CA ALA A 565 -58.35 17.53 43.21
C ALA A 565 -59.78 16.96 43.35
N ALA A 566 -60.36 16.46 42.25
CA ALA A 566 -61.69 15.85 42.19
C ALA A 566 -61.67 14.32 42.43
N LYS A 567 -60.51 13.77 42.82
CA LYS A 567 -60.26 12.33 43.03
C LYS A 567 -60.42 11.45 41.79
N LYS A 568 -60.32 12.04 40.60
CA LYS A 568 -60.19 11.32 39.33
C LYS A 568 -58.75 10.85 39.12
N PRO A 569 -58.54 9.67 38.52
CA PRO A 569 -57.22 9.21 38.06
C PRO A 569 -56.51 10.21 37.15
N VAL A 570 -55.24 10.52 37.45
CA VAL A 570 -54.40 11.45 36.67
C VAL A 570 -53.02 10.88 36.41
N LEU A 571 -52.50 11.16 35.22
CA LEU A 571 -51.13 10.87 34.78
C LEU A 571 -50.46 12.20 34.43
N ILE A 572 -49.27 12.46 34.96
CA ILE A 572 -48.45 13.63 34.65
C ILE A 572 -47.11 13.10 34.14
N THR A 573 -46.82 13.33 32.86
CA THR A 573 -45.51 13.00 32.28
C THR A 573 -44.69 14.28 32.21
N LEU A 574 -43.49 14.23 32.80
CA LEU A 574 -42.49 15.28 32.72
C LEU A 574 -41.41 14.78 31.77
N TYR A 575 -41.47 15.22 30.51
CA TYR A 575 -40.49 14.84 29.50
C TYR A 575 -39.17 15.55 29.75
N GLY A 576 -38.05 14.84 29.66
CA GLY A 576 -36.71 15.41 29.77
C GLY A 576 -36.41 16.29 28.56
N GLU A 577 -35.82 17.46 28.78
CA GLU A 577 -35.47 18.41 27.72
C GLU A 577 -33.97 18.78 27.79
N ALA A 578 -33.45 19.45 26.75
CA ALA A 578 -32.05 19.85 26.70
C ALA A 578 -31.66 20.76 27.90
N GLY A 579 -30.51 20.47 28.53
CA GLY A 579 -30.05 21.16 29.74
C GLY A 579 -30.79 20.77 31.04
N GLY A 580 -31.52 19.64 31.04
CA GLY A 580 -32.21 19.13 32.21
C GLY A 580 -33.44 19.95 32.61
N ALA A 581 -34.05 20.66 31.66
CA ALA A 581 -35.41 21.18 31.83
C ALA A 581 -36.43 20.04 31.69
N PHE A 582 -37.70 20.29 32.05
CA PHE A 582 -38.78 19.31 31.87
C PHE A 582 -40.03 19.95 31.26
N ARG A 583 -40.64 19.26 30.29
CA ARG A 583 -41.91 19.65 29.65
C ARG A 583 -43.06 18.79 30.19
N GLN A 584 -44.08 19.42 30.77
CA GLN A 584 -45.24 18.70 31.33
C GLN A 584 -46.32 18.40 30.29
N THR A 585 -46.83 17.17 30.29
CA THR A 585 -48.15 16.77 29.76
C THR A 585 -49.01 16.22 30.90
N THR A 586 -50.35 16.25 30.79
CA THR A 586 -51.24 15.71 31.84
C THR A 586 -52.46 14.98 31.25
N ALA A 587 -52.41 13.64 31.33
CA ALA A 587 -53.44 12.65 31.01
C ALA A 587 -54.56 12.51 32.08
N THR A 588 -55.79 12.16 31.66
CA THR A 588 -56.67 11.35 32.52
C THR A 588 -56.17 9.90 32.44
N ALA A 589 -55.89 9.28 33.57
CA ALA A 589 -55.37 7.91 33.60
C ALA A 589 -56.49 6.86 33.67
N PRO A 590 -56.28 5.63 33.19
CA PRO A 590 -57.10 4.50 33.60
C PRO A 590 -56.89 4.16 35.08
N ALA A 591 -57.96 3.78 35.78
CA ALA A 591 -57.92 3.47 37.21
C ALA A 591 -56.90 2.36 37.58
N ALA A 592 -56.62 1.46 36.63
CA ALA A 592 -55.64 0.39 36.75
C ALA A 592 -54.17 0.85 36.80
N LEU A 593 -53.84 2.07 36.33
CA LEU A 593 -52.49 2.64 36.50
C LEU A 593 -52.33 3.33 37.86
N VAL A 594 -53.33 4.07 38.32
CA VAL A 594 -53.15 5.00 39.45
C VAL A 594 -53.30 4.38 40.84
N THR A 595 -53.81 3.15 40.91
CA THR A 595 -54.10 2.43 42.18
C THR A 595 -53.06 1.38 42.53
N GLY A 596 -52.06 1.17 41.68
CA GLY A 596 -51.11 0.06 41.79
C GLY A 596 -49.69 0.43 42.20
N ARG A 597 -48.81 -0.57 42.15
CA ARG A 597 -47.35 -0.39 42.21
C ARG A 597 -46.84 -0.39 40.77
N ALA A 598 -46.32 0.74 40.29
CA ALA A 598 -45.74 0.84 38.96
C ALA A 598 -44.21 0.63 38.96
N VAL A 599 -43.70 0.14 37.83
CA VAL A 599 -42.29 0.05 37.40
C VAL A 599 -42.24 0.40 35.91
N ALA A 600 -41.06 0.76 35.39
CA ALA A 600 -40.91 1.14 33.99
C ALA A 600 -39.57 0.69 33.38
N GLY A 601 -39.56 0.57 32.05
CA GLY A 601 -38.48 0.01 31.24
C GLY A 601 -39.04 -0.56 29.93
N ASP A 602 -38.22 -0.67 28.88
CA ASP A 602 -38.63 -1.20 27.58
C ASP A 602 -38.89 -2.71 27.67
N VAL A 603 -40.15 -3.16 27.57
CA VAL A 603 -40.50 -4.60 27.63
C VAL A 603 -40.69 -5.22 26.24
N ASN A 604 -40.37 -4.49 25.16
CA ASN A 604 -40.73 -4.85 23.79
C ASN A 604 -39.52 -4.86 22.81
N GLY A 605 -38.52 -3.99 23.02
CA GLY A 605 -37.27 -3.86 22.27
C GLY A 605 -37.21 -2.66 21.31
N ASP A 606 -38.16 -1.71 21.38
CA ASP A 606 -38.17 -0.50 20.53
C ASP A 606 -37.40 0.69 21.12
N ARG A 607 -36.78 0.50 22.29
CA ARG A 607 -36.02 1.48 23.11
C ARG A 607 -36.88 2.56 23.76
N LYS A 608 -38.17 2.32 23.96
CA LYS A 608 -39.06 3.22 24.71
C LYS A 608 -39.48 2.58 26.02
N GLY A 609 -39.45 3.38 27.08
CA GLY A 609 -39.82 2.99 28.42
C GLY A 609 -41.31 2.72 28.54
N ASP A 610 -41.66 1.45 28.62
CA ASP A 610 -43.01 1.01 28.89
C ASP A 610 -43.33 1.14 30.39
N LEU A 611 -44.62 1.28 30.73
CA LEU A 611 -45.11 1.35 32.11
C LEU A 611 -45.86 0.05 32.49
N VAL A 612 -45.36 -0.69 33.47
CA VAL A 612 -46.04 -1.86 34.04
C VAL A 612 -46.55 -1.57 35.45
N THR A 613 -47.85 -1.78 35.68
CA THR A 613 -48.52 -1.54 36.96
C THR A 613 -49.19 -2.79 37.53
N PHE A 614 -48.96 -3.06 38.81
CA PHE A 614 -49.59 -4.15 39.56
C PHE A 614 -50.71 -3.63 40.48
N VAL A 615 -51.94 -4.10 40.26
CA VAL A 615 -53.14 -3.76 41.07
C VAL A 615 -53.77 -5.00 41.70
N GLN A 616 -54.46 -4.81 42.82
CA GLN A 616 -55.23 -5.86 43.50
C GLN A 616 -56.70 -5.72 43.10
N HIS A 617 -57.17 -6.59 42.21
CA HIS A 617 -58.59 -6.65 41.83
C HIS A 617 -59.38 -7.49 42.83
N ALA A 618 -60.64 -7.11 43.07
CA ALA A 618 -61.51 -7.78 44.05
C ALA A 618 -61.80 -9.25 43.68
N THR A 619 -62.00 -9.54 42.40
CA THR A 619 -62.40 -10.88 41.90
C THR A 619 -61.33 -11.61 41.09
N LYS A 620 -60.30 -10.90 40.58
CA LYS A 620 -59.24 -11.48 39.73
C LYS A 620 -57.93 -11.72 40.49
N GLY A 621 -57.84 -11.33 41.75
CA GLY A 621 -56.57 -11.32 42.50
C GLY A 621 -55.64 -10.21 42.03
N ALA A 622 -54.33 -10.47 42.07
CA ALA A 622 -53.37 -9.54 41.47
C ALA A 622 -53.58 -9.46 39.94
N GLN A 623 -53.44 -8.27 39.37
CA GLN A 623 -53.36 -8.06 37.92
C GLN A 623 -52.08 -7.32 37.56
N MET A 624 -51.62 -7.49 36.34
CA MET A 624 -50.53 -6.75 35.72
C MET A 624 -51.06 -6.05 34.46
N TRP A 625 -50.91 -4.74 34.41
CA TRP A 625 -51.29 -3.88 33.28
C TRP A 625 -50.05 -3.27 32.66
N LEU A 626 -50.00 -3.22 31.32
CA LEU A 626 -48.92 -2.64 30.52
C LEU A 626 -49.46 -1.47 29.71
N ALA A 627 -48.78 -0.33 29.74
CA ALA A 627 -48.93 0.76 28.78
C ALA A 627 -47.60 0.92 28.03
N LEU A 628 -47.62 0.84 26.71
CA LEU A 628 -46.39 0.95 25.91
C LEU A 628 -45.93 2.41 25.77
N GLY A 629 -44.63 2.64 25.64
CA GLY A 629 -44.04 3.91 25.23
C GLY A 629 -44.39 4.28 23.78
N ALA A 630 -44.34 5.57 23.46
CA ALA A 630 -44.54 6.12 22.12
C ALA A 630 -44.13 7.60 22.06
N ASP A 631 -43.96 8.14 20.86
CA ASP A 631 -43.51 9.52 20.61
C ASP A 631 -44.38 10.60 21.29
N THR A 632 -45.65 10.27 21.57
CA THR A 632 -46.64 11.14 22.23
C THR A 632 -46.86 10.80 23.71
N GLY A 633 -46.09 9.85 24.25
CA GLY A 633 -46.19 9.30 25.60
C GLY A 633 -46.89 7.94 25.66
N LEU A 634 -47.21 7.52 26.88
CA LEU A 634 -47.75 6.18 27.14
C LEU A 634 -49.11 5.92 26.45
N GLY A 635 -49.17 4.82 25.70
CA GLY A 635 -50.36 4.34 25.00
C GLY A 635 -51.44 3.74 25.90
N THR A 636 -52.53 3.26 25.29
CA THR A 636 -53.67 2.67 26.00
C THR A 636 -53.26 1.43 26.81
N PRO A 637 -53.49 1.40 28.14
CA PRO A 637 -53.08 0.27 28.99
C PRO A 637 -53.90 -1.01 28.74
N VAL A 638 -53.23 -2.15 28.72
CA VAL A 638 -53.80 -3.48 28.47
C VAL A 638 -53.52 -4.41 29.66
N GLU A 639 -54.53 -5.18 30.10
CA GLU A 639 -54.34 -6.25 31.08
C GLU A 639 -53.53 -7.38 30.43
N ARG A 640 -52.32 -7.66 30.97
CA ARG A 640 -51.41 -8.70 30.44
C ARG A 640 -51.49 -10.00 31.21
N TRP A 641 -51.89 -9.94 32.47
CA TRP A 641 -52.02 -11.10 33.35
C TRP A 641 -52.91 -10.80 34.55
N SER A 642 -53.56 -11.83 35.09
CA SER A 642 -54.12 -11.80 36.44
C SER A 642 -54.15 -13.18 37.11
N SER A 643 -54.14 -13.21 38.45
CA SER A 643 -54.20 -14.46 39.23
C SER A 643 -54.76 -14.27 40.64
N THR A 644 -55.80 -15.05 40.96
CA THR A 644 -56.38 -15.19 42.31
C THR A 644 -55.43 -15.83 43.31
N SER A 645 -54.47 -16.64 42.85
CA SER A 645 -53.44 -17.28 43.67
C SER A 645 -52.32 -16.31 44.11
N VAL A 646 -52.32 -15.07 43.61
CA VAL A 646 -51.33 -14.04 43.96
C VAL A 646 -52.02 -12.88 44.66
N LYS A 647 -51.58 -12.58 45.89
CA LYS A 647 -52.03 -11.42 46.67
C LYS A 647 -50.90 -10.40 46.73
N LEU A 648 -51.15 -9.15 46.34
CA LEU A 648 -50.13 -8.09 46.45
C LEU A 648 -49.80 -7.69 47.89
N ALA A 649 -50.65 -8.09 48.86
CA ALA A 649 -50.37 -8.01 50.29
C ALA A 649 -49.27 -8.99 50.76
N GLU A 650 -48.95 -10.02 49.96
CA GLU A 650 -47.88 -11.01 50.23
C GLU A 650 -46.70 -10.85 49.25
N ALA A 651 -46.63 -9.69 48.57
CA ALA A 651 -45.59 -9.31 47.62
C ALA A 651 -44.90 -8.00 48.04
N GLY A 652 -43.60 -7.88 47.75
CA GLY A 652 -42.83 -6.66 47.92
C GLY A 652 -43.10 -5.62 46.82
N THR A 653 -42.22 -4.63 46.69
CA THR A 653 -42.26 -3.80 45.47
C THR A 653 -41.68 -4.62 44.31
N PRO A 654 -42.33 -4.68 43.13
CA PRO A 654 -41.65 -5.14 41.91
C PRO A 654 -40.47 -4.22 41.56
N VAL A 655 -39.53 -4.75 40.80
CA VAL A 655 -38.52 -3.98 40.05
C VAL A 655 -38.46 -4.51 38.61
N MET A 656 -37.83 -3.77 37.71
CA MET A 656 -37.80 -4.05 36.27
C MET A 656 -36.42 -3.73 35.69
N GLY A 657 -36.01 -4.46 34.66
CA GLY A 657 -34.78 -4.24 33.89
C GLY A 657 -34.45 -5.47 33.04
N ASP A 658 -33.44 -5.35 32.18
CA ASP A 658 -32.91 -6.46 31.39
C ASP A 658 -32.10 -7.40 32.29
N PHE A 659 -32.67 -8.52 32.76
CA PHE A 659 -31.94 -9.48 33.60
C PHE A 659 -31.28 -10.59 32.76
N ASP A 660 -31.86 -10.92 31.61
CA ASP A 660 -31.49 -12.07 30.79
C ASP A 660 -30.51 -11.75 29.62
N ARG A 661 -30.39 -10.46 29.27
CA ARG A 661 -29.54 -9.81 28.26
C ARG A 661 -30.06 -9.95 26.81
N ASP A 662 -31.38 -9.94 26.59
CA ASP A 662 -32.01 -9.85 25.27
C ASP A 662 -32.28 -8.42 24.77
N ASN A 663 -32.01 -7.39 25.59
CA ASN A 663 -32.31 -5.96 25.37
C ASN A 663 -33.80 -5.57 25.53
N ARG A 664 -34.59 -6.37 26.24
CA ARG A 664 -35.89 -5.98 26.82
C ARG A 664 -35.78 -5.94 28.35
N ALA A 665 -36.89 -5.66 29.03
CA ALA A 665 -36.97 -5.60 30.47
C ALA A 665 -38.05 -6.53 31.03
N GLU A 666 -37.67 -7.37 31.98
CA GLU A 666 -38.54 -8.29 32.69
C GLU A 666 -38.95 -7.70 34.04
N VAL A 667 -40.08 -8.15 34.61
CA VAL A 667 -40.42 -7.80 36.01
C VAL A 667 -39.89 -8.85 36.97
N ALA A 668 -39.10 -8.43 37.95
CA ALA A 668 -38.77 -9.22 39.13
C ALA A 668 -39.73 -8.88 40.28
N MET A 669 -40.58 -9.85 40.65
CA MET A 669 -41.55 -9.72 41.75
C MET A 669 -41.14 -10.56 42.96
N PHE A 670 -40.73 -9.88 44.04
CA PHE A 670 -40.44 -10.48 45.34
C PHE A 670 -41.74 -10.88 46.04
N ARG A 671 -41.90 -12.15 46.43
CA ARG A 671 -43.10 -12.61 47.16
C ARG A 671 -42.75 -13.54 48.31
N LYS A 672 -43.62 -13.58 49.31
CA LYS A 672 -43.56 -14.51 50.44
C LYS A 672 -43.58 -15.96 49.92
N LYS A 673 -42.55 -16.75 50.26
CA LYS A 673 -42.49 -18.19 49.96
C LYS A 673 -42.78 -19.04 51.20
N SER A 674 -42.38 -18.57 52.39
CA SER A 674 -42.74 -19.17 53.67
C SER A 674 -42.93 -18.09 54.75
N ALA A 675 -42.97 -18.47 56.03
CA ALA A 675 -42.92 -17.49 57.13
C ALA A 675 -41.56 -16.77 57.24
N THR A 676 -40.48 -17.36 56.71
CA THR A 676 -39.09 -16.89 56.91
C THR A 676 -38.24 -16.88 55.64
N THR A 677 -38.86 -17.06 54.46
CA THR A 677 -38.20 -16.96 53.15
C THR A 677 -39.04 -16.20 52.13
N VAL A 678 -38.34 -15.51 51.24
CA VAL A 678 -38.84 -14.79 50.07
C VAL A 678 -38.32 -15.51 48.83
N ALA A 679 -39.06 -15.43 47.73
CA ALA A 679 -38.53 -15.78 46.41
C ALA A 679 -38.80 -14.68 45.39
N VAL A 680 -38.04 -14.69 44.31
CA VAL A 680 -38.24 -13.81 43.15
C VAL A 680 -38.85 -14.63 42.02
N TRP A 681 -39.98 -14.15 41.52
CA TRP A 681 -40.57 -14.62 40.28
C TRP A 681 -40.26 -13.59 39.19
N LEU A 682 -39.77 -14.07 38.05
CA LEU A 682 -39.44 -13.24 36.90
C LEU A 682 -40.53 -13.39 35.82
N HIS A 683 -40.94 -12.25 35.25
CA HIS A 683 -41.96 -12.13 34.21
C HIS A 683 -41.30 -11.72 32.89
N ASP A 684 -41.01 -12.70 32.05
CA ASP A 684 -40.52 -12.54 30.66
C ASP A 684 -41.71 -12.29 29.71
N SER A 685 -41.43 -11.75 28.52
CA SER A 685 -42.35 -11.74 27.36
C SER A 685 -43.64 -10.95 27.59
N ILE A 686 -43.54 -9.89 28.40
CA ILE A 686 -44.66 -9.02 28.79
C ILE A 686 -45.33 -8.37 27.55
N ALA A 687 -44.54 -7.98 26.54
CA ALA A 687 -45.05 -7.40 25.28
C ALA A 687 -45.71 -8.42 24.33
N SER A 688 -45.34 -9.71 24.34
CA SER A 688 -45.94 -10.72 23.45
C SER A 688 -47.24 -11.31 24.02
N GLY A 689 -47.36 -11.41 25.35
CA GLY A 689 -48.62 -11.68 26.06
C GLY A 689 -48.70 -13.06 26.72
N THR A 690 -47.77 -13.96 26.42
CA THR A 690 -47.61 -15.24 27.14
C THR A 690 -46.79 -15.02 28.40
N VAL A 691 -47.37 -14.36 29.40
CA VAL A 691 -46.68 -14.05 30.67
C VAL A 691 -46.51 -15.34 31.50
N SER A 692 -45.31 -15.92 31.45
CA SER A 692 -44.95 -17.10 32.26
C SER A 692 -44.37 -16.70 33.62
N PHE A 693 -44.39 -17.64 34.58
CA PHE A 693 -43.92 -17.41 35.95
C PHE A 693 -42.93 -18.49 36.36
N ALA A 694 -41.64 -18.17 36.29
CA ALA A 694 -40.58 -18.99 36.86
C ALA A 694 -40.15 -18.42 38.21
N GLU A 695 -40.01 -19.26 39.23
CA GLU A 695 -39.19 -18.92 40.40
C GLU A 695 -37.73 -18.92 39.96
N LYS A 696 -37.04 -17.78 40.08
CA LYS A 696 -35.65 -17.61 39.65
C LYS A 696 -34.65 -17.56 40.79
N TRP A 697 -35.13 -17.36 42.03
CA TRP A 697 -34.31 -17.21 43.22
C TRP A 697 -35.13 -17.43 44.50
N THR A 698 -34.50 -17.96 45.55
CA THR A 698 -35.04 -18.04 46.91
C THR A 698 -34.01 -17.47 47.90
N SER A 699 -34.49 -16.69 48.87
CA SER A 699 -33.66 -16.08 49.91
C SER A 699 -33.12 -17.11 50.91
N PRO A 700 -32.05 -16.78 51.65
CA PRO A 700 -31.74 -17.44 52.91
C PRO A 700 -32.92 -17.36 53.90
N SER A 701 -32.89 -18.20 54.93
CA SER A 701 -33.88 -18.18 56.01
C SER A 701 -33.74 -16.94 56.91
N GLY A 702 -34.86 -16.53 57.51
CA GLY A 702 -34.94 -15.30 58.32
C GLY A 702 -35.13 -14.03 57.49
N TRP A 703 -35.50 -14.15 56.21
CA TRP A 703 -35.80 -13.01 55.32
C TRP A 703 -37.33 -12.95 55.11
N THR A 704 -37.95 -11.79 55.37
CA THR A 704 -39.37 -11.56 55.10
C THR A 704 -39.55 -10.50 54.00
N PHE A 705 -40.61 -10.62 53.19
CA PHE A 705 -40.79 -9.78 52.00
C PHE A 705 -41.04 -8.30 52.34
N ASP A 706 -41.58 -8.02 53.53
CA ASP A 706 -41.82 -6.68 54.07
C ASP A 706 -40.56 -6.03 54.68
N ALA A 707 -39.47 -6.80 54.80
CA ALA A 707 -38.16 -6.33 55.24
C ALA A 707 -37.19 -6.05 54.07
N LEU A 708 -37.59 -6.33 52.82
CA LEU A 708 -36.77 -6.15 51.62
C LEU A 708 -37.22 -4.95 50.79
N PHE A 709 -36.25 -4.15 50.38
CA PHE A 709 -36.42 -2.95 49.59
C PHE A 709 -35.49 -3.06 48.36
N PRO A 710 -35.97 -3.69 47.27
CA PRO A 710 -35.17 -3.88 46.06
C PRO A 710 -35.09 -2.61 45.21
N VAL A 711 -33.98 -2.50 44.49
CA VAL A 711 -33.71 -1.61 43.36
C VAL A 711 -33.07 -2.47 42.27
N ALA A 712 -33.41 -2.23 41.00
CA ALA A 712 -32.83 -2.92 39.85
C ALA A 712 -31.74 -2.02 39.24
N THR A 713 -30.54 -2.56 39.08
CA THR A 713 -29.36 -1.84 38.56
C THR A 713 -28.23 -2.82 38.29
N ASP A 714 -27.45 -2.64 37.22
CA ASP A 714 -26.20 -3.36 36.98
C ASP A 714 -25.18 -3.01 38.09
N VAL A 715 -24.73 -3.97 38.90
CA VAL A 715 -23.71 -3.74 39.95
C VAL A 715 -22.34 -4.36 39.67
N ASN A 716 -22.11 -4.94 38.48
CA ASN A 716 -20.84 -5.62 38.15
C ASN A 716 -20.22 -5.26 36.79
N GLY A 717 -20.95 -4.59 35.90
CA GLY A 717 -20.54 -4.18 34.56
C GLY A 717 -20.71 -5.24 33.46
N ASP A 718 -21.44 -6.33 33.71
CA ASP A 718 -21.69 -7.38 32.71
C ASP A 718 -22.86 -7.07 31.75
N ALA A 719 -23.47 -5.88 31.91
CA ALA A 719 -24.64 -5.39 31.15
C ALA A 719 -25.90 -6.27 31.28
N ARG A 720 -26.04 -7.00 32.39
CA ARG A 720 -27.33 -7.40 32.98
C ARG A 720 -27.70 -6.44 34.09
N THR A 721 -28.99 -6.32 34.33
CA THR A 721 -29.53 -5.66 35.50
C THR A 721 -29.45 -6.62 36.69
N ASP A 722 -28.86 -6.20 37.80
CA ASP A 722 -28.83 -6.96 39.05
C ASP A 722 -29.90 -6.46 40.04
N LEU A 723 -29.97 -7.11 41.21
CA LEU A 723 -30.84 -6.71 42.31
C LEU A 723 -30.01 -6.18 43.48
N ALA A 724 -30.04 -4.86 43.69
CA ALA A 724 -29.53 -4.22 44.89
C ALA A 724 -30.64 -4.19 45.96
N LEU A 725 -30.44 -4.85 47.09
CA LEU A 725 -31.44 -5.00 48.14
C LEU A 725 -30.99 -4.28 49.41
N MET A 726 -31.73 -3.28 49.88
CA MET A 726 -31.62 -2.89 51.29
C MET A 726 -32.56 -3.74 52.14
N ARG A 727 -32.03 -4.34 53.19
CA ARG A 727 -32.76 -5.21 54.12
C ARG A 727 -32.86 -4.57 55.51
N ARG A 728 -34.05 -4.61 56.10
CA ARG A 728 -34.29 -4.29 57.51
C ARG A 728 -33.92 -5.51 58.37
N ASP A 729 -32.78 -5.45 59.04
CA ASP A 729 -32.29 -6.53 59.92
C ASP A 729 -32.96 -6.49 61.31
N ASP A 730 -33.27 -5.28 61.79
CA ASP A 730 -33.90 -4.97 63.08
C ASP A 730 -34.62 -3.61 62.94
N VAL A 731 -35.38 -3.17 63.94
CA VAL A 731 -36.02 -1.83 63.99
C VAL A 731 -34.99 -0.70 63.78
N ALA A 732 -33.76 -0.92 64.25
CA ALA A 732 -32.63 0.00 64.12
C ALA A 732 -31.34 -0.69 63.61
N LYS A 733 -31.47 -1.67 62.71
CA LYS A 733 -30.33 -2.21 61.95
C LYS A 733 -30.75 -2.47 60.50
N ALA A 734 -29.86 -2.16 59.55
CA ALA A 734 -30.04 -2.47 58.13
C ALA A 734 -28.78 -3.10 57.51
N SER A 735 -28.95 -3.68 56.33
CA SER A 735 -27.86 -4.13 55.47
C SER A 735 -28.17 -3.92 54.00
N VAL A 736 -27.14 -3.90 53.16
CA VAL A 736 -27.26 -3.89 51.69
C VAL A 736 -26.71 -5.22 51.18
N TRP A 737 -27.43 -5.81 50.23
CA TRP A 737 -27.11 -7.06 49.57
C TRP A 737 -27.13 -6.90 48.06
N ALA A 738 -26.21 -7.56 47.35
CA ALA A 738 -26.28 -7.74 45.92
C ALA A 738 -26.77 -9.15 45.59
N VAL A 739 -27.65 -9.27 44.61
CA VAL A 739 -28.07 -10.55 44.02
C VAL A 739 -27.96 -10.42 42.52
N ARG A 740 -26.86 -10.95 41.95
CA ARG A 740 -26.57 -10.76 40.52
C ARG A 740 -27.46 -11.62 39.63
N ALA A 741 -27.78 -11.10 38.45
CA ALA A 741 -28.39 -11.87 37.39
C ALA A 741 -27.38 -12.81 36.72
N LYS A 742 -27.91 -13.79 35.98
CA LYS A 742 -27.16 -14.69 35.09
C LYS A 742 -28.14 -15.38 34.14
N SER A 743 -27.61 -16.08 33.14
CA SER A 743 -28.44 -16.92 32.26
C SER A 743 -29.38 -17.82 33.08
N GLY A 744 -30.67 -17.64 32.87
CA GLY A 744 -31.74 -18.43 33.48
C GLY A 744 -32.15 -18.08 34.91
N GLY A 745 -31.49 -17.17 35.64
CA GLY A 745 -31.87 -16.82 37.03
C GLY A 745 -30.88 -15.91 37.76
N PHE A 746 -30.72 -16.08 39.08
CA PHE A 746 -29.87 -15.24 39.93
C PHE A 746 -28.84 -16.01 40.77
N ASP A 747 -27.79 -15.32 41.22
CA ASP A 747 -26.76 -15.82 42.14
C ASP A 747 -27.20 -15.82 43.62
N PRO A 748 -26.46 -16.50 44.51
CA PRO A 748 -26.62 -16.32 45.96
C PRO A 748 -26.34 -14.88 46.39
N ALA A 749 -27.07 -14.37 47.37
CA ALA A 749 -26.90 -12.99 47.83
C ALA A 749 -25.57 -12.77 48.56
N VAL A 750 -24.85 -11.71 48.18
CA VAL A 750 -23.61 -11.22 48.83
C VAL A 750 -23.95 -10.00 49.70
N GLN A 751 -23.29 -9.84 50.85
CA GLN A 751 -23.51 -8.71 51.78
C GLN A 751 -22.34 -7.71 51.73
N PRO A 752 -22.31 -6.74 50.79
CA PRO A 752 -21.31 -5.68 50.76
C PRO A 752 -21.29 -4.81 52.02
N TRP A 753 -22.42 -4.62 52.72
CA TRP A 753 -22.53 -3.66 53.82
C TRP A 753 -23.58 -4.01 54.88
N THR A 754 -23.32 -3.65 56.13
CA THR A 754 -24.30 -3.69 57.23
C THR A 754 -24.08 -2.53 58.21
N SER A 755 -25.16 -1.99 58.77
CA SER A 755 -25.08 -0.96 59.80
C SER A 755 -24.67 -1.56 61.15
N ALA A 756 -24.05 -0.75 62.01
CA ALA A 756 -24.04 -1.03 63.44
C ALA A 756 -25.49 -1.11 63.98
N LYS A 757 -25.70 -1.83 65.09
CA LYS A 757 -27.01 -1.86 65.75
C LYS A 757 -27.28 -0.51 66.41
N GLY A 758 -28.47 0.03 66.16
CA GLY A 758 -28.92 1.34 66.64
C GLY A 758 -28.77 2.46 65.61
N THR A 759 -27.93 2.32 64.58
CA THR A 759 -27.55 3.47 63.71
C THR A 759 -28.41 3.66 62.46
N TRP A 760 -29.13 2.64 61.99
CA TRP A 760 -29.96 2.75 60.77
C TRP A 760 -31.39 2.23 60.98
N ARG A 761 -32.39 3.10 60.83
CA ARG A 761 -33.82 2.75 60.92
C ARG A 761 -34.46 2.73 59.53
N MET A 762 -34.88 1.56 59.04
CA MET A 762 -35.43 1.47 57.67
C MET A 762 -36.72 2.26 57.48
N ALA A 763 -37.52 2.46 58.55
CA ALA A 763 -38.69 3.34 58.52
C ALA A 763 -38.36 4.81 58.16
N ASN A 764 -37.15 5.26 58.49
CA ASN A 764 -36.63 6.61 58.21
C ASN A 764 -36.04 6.76 56.80
N THR A 765 -36.05 5.68 55.99
CA THR A 765 -35.34 5.60 54.70
C THR A 765 -36.29 5.74 53.51
N ARG A 766 -35.80 6.33 52.42
CA ARG A 766 -36.36 6.22 51.06
C ARG A 766 -35.22 5.87 50.11
N LEU A 767 -35.30 4.72 49.46
CA LEU A 767 -34.38 4.36 48.38
C LEU A 767 -34.87 4.98 47.08
N SER A 768 -33.95 5.57 46.31
CA SER A 768 -34.18 5.89 44.91
C SER A 768 -34.37 4.59 44.13
N ARG A 769 -35.29 4.61 43.18
CA ARG A 769 -35.60 3.47 42.30
C ARG A 769 -35.15 3.78 40.89
#